data_AF-A0AAD6UH82-F1
#
_entry.id   AF-A0AAD6UH82-F1
#
_cell.length_a   1.000
_cell.length_b   1.000
_cell.length_c   1.000
_cell.angle_alpha   90.00
_cell.angle_beta   90.00
_cell.angle_gamma   90.00
#
_symmetry.space_group_name_H-M   'P 1'
#
loop_
_entity.id
_entity.type
_entity.pdbx_description
1 polymer ?
#
loop_
_entity_poly.entity_id
_entity_poly.type
_entity_poly.pdbx_seq_one_letter_code
_entity_poly.pdbx_strand_id
1 'polypeptide(L)'
;MKLKTFITVHPNVFYPSVTAVSSLFSFTMTPSFIPLTLTLATLLLYGPILFNRPRSFVHTPLLWVLLILCGSVARLVPTLNALSTPSTSVAVLMCTTAFASALAILAVFLDVVIRARTGAIQAVLFPAIWATLWVTTSRLPLGRLTSWSPVVGFHSYGWMAPWIGPGGYDWLVAAWAVVISQTAGLWYMGSPESDEELSTTRAHKKAPGSFGTFILAFLLTVLAIPAFLMSSLPLPVNPPGIITPFTVGCALPPFTRHRNTSPTLDDYINEIRSLPHATNTLILWPEGALSFHSLSERNSVFKDIQEKIPNNNNYWAVSFDETILNTADNSSHTSLSRTGVALLTNSTDVPPVYYKRNLVPIAESFPLTPGSSPPPLYTIQLQHPKGINKPDWGPPPDFTRSLTLTASICLDFAMPSPFQDLESMPALILAPARTWDSAIGVRMWEEVKQRANEIGSLALWCDGGKGGVSGVAGSGYNEIFQVGEGSWSRTIGIKYPFTADRTFYARWGDAFVFGASWLFVIGPPCGLFRSTFVASLRLRLHDPTPARSTAQPSSSAGATRGLSSDLIGNPRPRERNSAVSSSLDCFQFITSDDLPIQLDDSPQHRSDSLPTEFPSHPFATPIPPSAANPISLRIGGSLVHYFLHSLARLKSFTRTLLRKRLRQHRSPSTNTSQSHPVFVNKRNIRTSFQPVAYHCVDTRELSASSSLTEILPASSLQELSSAPPSPSWLSRNLPGHTPRISERESSPVPSPVSPPEVSASASNSLLPSSGTRKCVCSKSSDLNDSQPSPASVFPVRPEWDSTHSKENLPGPHEPPLLFKSPESGLPSSQADFHSTAKHPLTASNLSNRDFQSGPASLPHNLLPLLNTMDFTGKQAAEVVDFGGEVDYSNYRWFDNPPPKQPPPPQSVGTPYVPLPNVIEQNEAFEFALSAAPNVLYARYKQYGQLGVLAWCSEFGELIDNLKELGFNGNMFVTTRTQALRTCEELLKLTKHNLDLKMQIIVMYLSSQVARLRRFLDGDRSWDDYPEPSFPDYKKYVGAGEGG
;
A
#
# COMPACT_ATOMS: atom_id res chain seq x y z
N MET A 1 -12.48 25.34 -27.50
CA MET A 1 -12.06 26.74 -27.26
C MET A 1 -12.43 27.25 -25.86
N LYS A 2 -13.68 27.11 -25.38
CA LYS A 2 -14.15 27.67 -24.10
C LYS A 2 -13.32 27.30 -22.85
N LEU A 3 -12.87 26.05 -22.72
CA LEU A 3 -12.09 25.61 -21.54
C LEU A 3 -10.70 26.25 -21.48
N LYS A 4 -9.96 26.32 -22.60
CA LYS A 4 -8.65 26.96 -22.67
C LYS A 4 -8.74 28.43 -22.26
N THR A 5 -9.75 29.15 -22.76
CA THR A 5 -10.03 30.54 -22.37
C THR A 5 -10.36 30.66 -20.88
N PHE A 6 -11.14 29.73 -20.31
CA PHE A 6 -11.44 29.77 -18.88
C PHE A 6 -10.18 29.57 -18.02
N ILE A 7 -9.31 28.62 -18.39
CA ILE A 7 -8.05 28.34 -17.68
C ILE A 7 -7.09 29.54 -17.76
N THR A 8 -7.01 30.22 -18.91
CA THR A 8 -6.16 31.41 -19.08
C THR A 8 -6.64 32.60 -18.28
N VAL A 9 -7.96 32.83 -18.26
CA VAL A 9 -8.57 33.98 -17.60
C VAL A 9 -8.64 33.77 -16.07
N HIS A 10 -8.93 32.55 -15.61
CA HIS A 10 -9.14 32.24 -14.20
C HIS A 10 -8.23 31.13 -13.64
N PRO A 11 -6.90 31.19 -13.81
CA PRO A 11 -6.00 30.13 -13.35
C PRO A 11 -6.04 29.95 -11.81
N ASN A 12 -6.22 31.04 -11.07
CA ASN A 12 -6.27 31.02 -9.60
C ASN A 12 -7.58 30.43 -9.03
N VAL A 13 -8.58 30.18 -9.88
CA VAL A 13 -9.81 29.45 -9.51
C VAL A 13 -9.69 28.03 -10.00
N PHE A 14 -9.36 27.85 -11.29
CA PHE A 14 -9.30 26.54 -11.92
C PHE A 14 -8.31 25.60 -11.25
N TYR A 15 -7.04 25.98 -11.08
CA TYR A 15 -6.03 25.07 -10.53
C TYR A 15 -6.29 24.67 -9.08
N PRO A 16 -6.63 25.60 -8.15
CA PRO A 16 -7.02 25.21 -6.80
C PRO A 16 -8.26 24.33 -6.77
N SER A 17 -9.29 24.58 -7.58
CA SER A 17 -10.48 23.73 -7.65
C SER A 17 -10.15 22.31 -8.15
N VAL A 18 -9.38 22.18 -9.22
CA VAL A 18 -8.95 20.86 -9.74
C VAL A 18 -8.08 20.14 -8.71
N THR A 19 -7.15 20.86 -8.07
CA THR A 19 -6.29 20.31 -7.01
C THR A 19 -7.11 19.86 -5.81
N ALA A 20 -8.12 20.61 -5.39
CA ALA A 20 -9.01 20.23 -4.29
C ALA A 20 -9.73 18.92 -4.59
N VAL A 21 -10.38 18.84 -5.76
CA VAL A 21 -11.11 17.65 -6.19
C VAL A 21 -10.18 16.45 -6.29
N SER A 22 -9.02 16.58 -6.95
CA SER A 22 -8.08 15.46 -7.07
C SER A 22 -7.47 15.06 -5.73
N SER A 23 -7.26 16.02 -4.82
CA SER A 23 -6.71 15.78 -3.48
C SER A 23 -7.65 15.00 -2.57
N LEU A 24 -8.98 15.16 -2.70
CA LEU A 24 -9.96 14.35 -1.97
C LEU A 24 -9.78 12.85 -2.26
N PHE A 25 -9.46 12.50 -3.50
CA PHE A 25 -9.18 11.12 -3.91
C PHE A 25 -7.73 10.68 -3.64
N SER A 26 -6.80 11.63 -3.61
CA SER A 26 -5.37 11.32 -3.40
C SER A 26 -5.02 11.13 -1.92
N PHE A 27 -5.76 11.79 -1.02
CA PHE A 27 -5.49 11.79 0.41
C PHE A 27 -6.40 10.85 1.19
N THR A 28 -7.05 9.90 0.51
CA THR A 28 -7.71 8.77 1.16
C THR A 28 -6.72 8.02 2.06
N MET A 29 -7.23 7.15 2.95
CA MET A 29 -6.34 6.35 3.80
C MET A 29 -5.40 5.46 3.01
N THR A 30 -5.80 5.02 1.82
CA THR A 30 -4.99 4.27 0.84
C THR A 30 -4.78 5.10 -0.43
N PRO A 31 -3.81 6.04 -0.45
CA PRO A 31 -3.51 6.84 -1.63
C PRO A 31 -3.28 5.96 -2.86
N SER A 32 -4.09 6.19 -3.89
CA SER A 32 -3.92 5.51 -5.18
C SER A 32 -2.92 6.25 -6.06
N PHE A 33 -2.16 5.49 -6.84
CA PHE A 33 -1.16 5.98 -7.77
C PHE A 33 -1.71 7.07 -8.71
N ILE A 34 -2.84 6.83 -9.37
CA ILE A 34 -3.37 7.72 -10.41
C ILE A 34 -3.86 9.07 -9.85
N PRO A 35 -4.76 9.13 -8.84
CA PRO A 35 -5.20 10.40 -8.28
C PRO A 35 -4.02 11.24 -7.75
N LEU A 36 -3.06 10.59 -7.08
CA LEU A 36 -1.89 11.26 -6.55
C LEU A 36 -1.04 11.89 -7.66
N THR A 37 -0.76 11.14 -8.73
CA THR A 37 -0.07 11.66 -9.92
C THR A 37 -0.80 12.86 -10.53
N LEU A 38 -2.14 12.83 -10.64
CA LEU A 38 -2.93 13.94 -11.18
C LEU A 38 -2.89 15.18 -10.27
N THR A 39 -2.96 15.00 -8.96
CA THR A 39 -2.82 16.09 -7.98
C THR A 39 -1.45 16.75 -8.11
N LEU A 40 -0.38 15.96 -8.18
CA LEU A 40 0.98 16.49 -8.36
C LEU A 40 1.17 17.14 -9.73
N ALA A 41 0.62 16.58 -10.81
CA ALA A 41 0.69 17.19 -12.13
C ALA A 41 0.01 18.57 -12.16
N THR A 42 -1.14 18.68 -11.48
CA THR A 42 -1.87 19.95 -11.35
C THR A 42 -1.07 20.97 -10.53
N LEU A 43 -0.46 20.55 -9.43
CA LEU A 43 0.41 21.40 -8.61
C LEU A 43 1.65 21.87 -9.38
N LEU A 44 2.29 21.00 -10.16
CA LEU A 44 3.43 21.33 -11.01
C LEU A 44 3.07 22.31 -12.12
N LEU A 45 1.90 22.14 -12.75
CA LEU A 45 1.40 23.05 -13.78
C LEU A 45 1.05 24.43 -13.18
N TYR A 46 0.52 24.46 -11.94
CA TYR A 46 0.18 25.70 -11.24
C TYR A 46 1.40 26.40 -10.62
N GLY A 47 2.44 25.67 -10.21
CA GLY A 47 3.61 26.17 -9.50
C GLY A 47 4.26 27.43 -10.12
N PRO A 48 4.59 27.45 -11.42
CA PRO A 48 5.14 28.63 -12.08
C PRO A 48 4.23 29.87 -12.01
N ILE A 49 2.91 29.67 -12.11
CA ILE A 49 1.91 30.75 -11.99
C ILE A 49 1.82 31.23 -10.54
N LEU A 50 1.80 30.28 -9.61
CA LEU A 50 1.66 30.51 -8.19
C LEU A 50 2.84 31.32 -7.63
N PHE A 51 4.08 30.93 -7.94
CA PHE A 51 5.27 31.50 -7.29
C PHE A 51 5.89 32.70 -8.00
N ASN A 52 5.74 32.83 -9.33
CA ASN A 52 6.32 33.96 -10.07
C ASN A 52 5.43 35.22 -10.08
N ARG A 53 4.15 35.12 -9.68
CA ARG A 53 3.26 36.28 -9.64
C ARG A 53 3.47 37.11 -8.36
N PRO A 54 3.31 38.45 -8.42
CA PRO A 54 3.47 39.32 -7.24
C PRO A 54 2.46 39.05 -6.12
N ARG A 55 1.32 38.40 -6.44
CA ARG A 55 0.28 38.01 -5.47
C ARG A 55 0.43 36.57 -4.95
N SER A 56 1.60 35.95 -5.11
CA SER A 56 1.89 34.59 -4.63
C SER A 56 1.59 34.40 -3.13
N PHE A 57 1.76 35.47 -2.34
CA PHE A 57 1.52 35.47 -0.90
C PHE A 57 0.05 35.28 -0.49
N VAL A 58 -0.92 35.53 -1.38
CA VAL A 58 -2.35 35.31 -1.10
C VAL A 58 -2.78 33.91 -1.55
N HIS A 59 -2.34 33.51 -2.75
CA HIS A 59 -2.78 32.26 -3.36
C HIS A 59 -2.13 31.02 -2.76
N THR A 60 -0.89 31.12 -2.25
CA THR A 60 -0.18 29.98 -1.65
C THR A 60 -0.84 29.54 -0.33
N PRO A 61 -1.14 30.45 0.63
CA PRO A 61 -1.88 30.06 1.84
C PRO A 61 -3.28 29.54 1.54
N LEU A 62 -3.98 30.12 0.56
CA LEU A 62 -5.31 29.63 0.15
C LEU A 62 -5.25 28.18 -0.34
N LEU A 63 -4.29 27.86 -1.23
CA LEU A 63 -4.08 26.50 -1.71
C LEU A 63 -3.72 25.55 -0.55
N TRP A 64 -2.87 25.99 0.37
CA TRP A 64 -2.48 25.21 1.54
C TRP A 64 -3.68 24.90 2.45
N VAL A 65 -4.52 25.89 2.76
CA VAL A 65 -5.77 25.69 3.52
C VAL A 65 -6.71 24.72 2.80
N LEU A 66 -6.82 24.85 1.47
CA LEU A 66 -7.66 23.95 0.68
C LEU A 66 -7.18 22.50 0.73
N LEU A 67 -5.87 22.27 0.63
CA LEU A 67 -5.26 20.94 0.79
C LEU A 67 -5.47 20.38 2.20
N ILE A 68 -5.37 21.22 3.25
CA ILE A 68 -5.66 20.84 4.64
C ILE A 68 -7.10 20.35 4.78
N LEU A 69 -8.05 21.13 4.28
CA LEU A 69 -9.47 20.80 4.37
C LEU A 69 -9.78 19.52 3.61
N CYS A 70 -9.32 19.38 2.37
CA CYS A 70 -9.58 18.19 1.56
C CYS A 70 -8.91 16.94 2.17
N GLY A 71 -7.67 17.04 2.63
CA GLY A 71 -6.96 15.92 3.27
C GLY A 71 -7.57 15.50 4.60
N SER A 72 -8.07 16.46 5.37
CA SER A 72 -8.74 16.16 6.64
C SER A 72 -10.12 15.56 6.42
N VAL A 73 -10.89 16.04 5.44
CA VAL A 73 -12.18 15.44 5.05
C VAL A 73 -12.00 14.00 4.58
N ALA A 74 -10.99 13.72 3.74
CA ALA A 74 -10.71 12.38 3.22
C ALA A 74 -10.33 11.35 4.30
N ARG A 75 -9.94 11.83 5.49
CA ARG A 75 -9.43 11.01 6.61
C ARG A 75 -10.26 11.11 7.89
N LEU A 76 -11.34 11.89 7.87
CA LEU A 76 -12.07 12.26 9.07
C LEU A 76 -12.61 11.03 9.82
N VAL A 77 -13.36 10.17 9.13
CA VAL A 77 -14.04 9.01 9.71
C VAL A 77 -13.10 8.12 10.54
N PRO A 78 -12.01 7.55 9.99
CA PRO A 78 -11.10 6.69 10.75
C PRO A 78 -10.34 7.42 11.86
N THR A 79 -10.22 8.76 11.80
CA THR A 79 -9.53 9.50 12.87
C THR A 79 -10.42 9.84 14.05
N LEU A 80 -11.74 9.94 13.89
CA LEU A 80 -12.64 10.37 14.98
C LEU A 80 -12.45 9.51 16.25
N ASN A 81 -12.17 8.22 16.07
CA ASN A 81 -12.00 7.24 17.15
C ASN A 81 -10.54 6.92 17.48
N ALA A 82 -9.57 7.64 16.90
CA ALA A 82 -8.15 7.32 17.08
C ALA A 82 -7.59 7.75 18.45
N LEU A 83 -8.12 8.83 19.03
CA LEU A 83 -7.74 9.34 20.35
C LEU A 83 -8.96 9.35 21.29
N SER A 84 -8.69 9.57 22.57
CA SER A 84 -9.71 9.57 23.64
C SER A 84 -10.80 10.63 23.45
N THR A 85 -10.54 11.71 22.70
CA THR A 85 -11.51 12.75 22.40
C THR A 85 -11.53 13.09 20.90
N PRO A 86 -12.69 13.12 20.23
CA PRO A 86 -12.78 13.41 18.80
C PRO A 86 -12.19 14.77 18.40
N SER A 87 -12.28 15.78 19.28
CA SER A 87 -11.72 17.11 19.03
C SER A 87 -10.19 17.09 18.93
N THR A 88 -9.51 16.33 19.79
CA THR A 88 -8.04 16.18 19.72
C THR A 88 -7.64 15.38 18.49
N SER A 89 -8.40 14.34 18.12
CA SER A 89 -8.20 13.59 16.88
C SER A 89 -8.27 14.49 15.65
N VAL A 90 -9.31 15.31 15.53
CA VAL A 90 -9.49 16.25 14.41
C VAL A 90 -8.37 17.30 14.41
N ALA A 91 -7.97 17.82 15.56
CA ALA A 91 -6.88 18.78 15.65
C ALA A 91 -5.54 18.16 15.20
N VAL A 92 -5.22 16.94 15.63
CA VAL A 92 -4.02 16.20 15.21
C VAL A 92 -4.08 15.90 13.71
N LEU A 93 -5.23 15.51 13.17
CA LEU A 93 -5.42 15.29 11.73
C LEU A 93 -5.17 16.57 10.92
N MET A 94 -5.75 17.69 11.33
CA MET A 94 -5.55 18.98 10.66
C MET A 94 -4.08 19.40 10.72
N CYS A 95 -3.42 19.24 11.86
CA CYS A 95 -2.00 19.55 12.04
C CYS A 95 -1.08 18.67 11.18
N THR A 96 -1.30 17.36 11.17
CA THR A 96 -0.50 16.42 10.35
C THR A 96 -0.71 16.66 8.86
N THR A 97 -1.96 16.89 8.45
CA THR A 97 -2.29 17.23 7.05
C THR A 97 -1.69 18.58 6.64
N ALA A 98 -1.71 19.58 7.53
CA ALA A 98 -1.09 20.87 7.32
C ALA A 98 0.42 20.77 7.14
N PHE A 99 1.08 19.96 7.98
CA PHE A 99 2.50 19.70 7.88
C PHE A 99 2.86 19.00 6.56
N ALA A 100 2.19 17.89 6.23
CA ALA A 100 2.43 17.16 4.98
C ALA A 100 2.17 18.04 3.74
N SER A 101 1.10 18.83 3.74
CA SER A 101 0.78 19.76 2.65
C SER A 101 1.83 20.88 2.50
N ALA A 102 2.38 21.38 3.61
CA ALA A 102 3.43 22.39 3.57
C ALA A 102 4.72 21.82 2.95
N LEU A 103 5.10 20.59 3.30
CA LEU A 103 6.24 19.89 2.70
C LEU A 103 6.05 19.67 1.20
N ALA A 104 4.85 19.27 0.77
CA ALA A 104 4.55 19.09 -0.64
C ALA A 104 4.63 20.41 -1.43
N ILE A 105 4.06 21.50 -0.92
CA ILE A 105 4.18 22.84 -1.53
C ILE A 105 5.64 23.30 -1.58
N LEU A 106 6.43 23.01 -0.53
CA LEU A 106 7.85 23.32 -0.51
C LEU A 106 8.62 22.57 -1.61
N ALA A 107 8.34 21.28 -1.84
CA ALA A 107 8.96 20.53 -2.92
C ALA A 107 8.65 21.13 -4.31
N VAL A 108 7.39 21.50 -4.56
CA VAL A 108 6.99 22.17 -5.82
C VAL A 108 7.65 23.54 -5.94
N PHE A 109 7.76 24.31 -4.85
CA PHE A 109 8.47 25.59 -4.84
C PHE A 109 9.96 25.43 -5.18
N LEU A 110 10.64 24.46 -4.57
CA LEU A 110 12.05 24.18 -4.84
C LEU A 110 12.27 23.80 -6.30
N ASP A 111 11.42 22.95 -6.85
CA ASP A 111 11.47 22.58 -8.26
C ASP A 111 11.32 23.81 -9.18
N VAL A 112 10.31 24.66 -8.96
CA VAL A 112 10.11 25.89 -9.76
C VAL A 112 11.31 26.83 -9.67
N VAL A 113 11.89 27.02 -8.48
CA VAL A 113 13.04 27.90 -8.27
C VAL A 113 14.31 27.35 -8.93
N ILE A 114 14.55 26.04 -8.85
CA ILE A 114 15.75 25.41 -9.42
C ILE A 114 15.61 25.31 -10.94
N ARG A 115 14.45 24.92 -11.48
CA ARG A 115 14.19 24.88 -12.94
C ARG A 115 14.34 26.24 -13.61
N ALA A 116 14.01 27.32 -12.92
CA ALA A 116 14.25 28.68 -13.42
C ALA A 116 15.74 29.00 -13.61
N ARG A 117 16.64 28.21 -13.01
CA ARG A 117 18.11 28.33 -13.13
C ARG A 117 18.72 27.24 -14.02
N THR A 118 18.11 26.06 -14.11
CA THR A 118 18.65 24.90 -14.83
C THR A 118 17.79 24.54 -16.05
N GLY A 119 18.38 24.59 -17.25
CA GLY A 119 17.66 24.33 -18.51
C GLY A 119 17.57 22.85 -18.92
N ALA A 120 18.56 22.02 -18.58
CA ALA A 120 18.70 20.67 -19.16
C ALA A 120 18.18 19.51 -18.28
N ILE A 121 17.89 19.75 -17.00
CA ILE A 121 17.67 18.69 -15.98
C ILE A 121 16.19 18.66 -15.53
N GLN A 122 15.30 19.34 -16.25
CA GLN A 122 13.95 19.65 -15.77
C GLN A 122 13.06 18.40 -15.58
N ALA A 123 13.26 17.34 -16.36
CA ALA A 123 12.40 16.16 -16.33
C ALA A 123 12.62 15.27 -15.09
N VAL A 124 13.86 15.19 -14.58
CA VAL A 124 14.24 14.27 -13.49
C VAL A 124 14.43 14.95 -12.13
N LEU A 125 14.49 16.28 -12.10
CA LEU A 125 14.70 17.05 -10.88
C LEU A 125 13.56 16.87 -9.86
N PHE A 126 12.30 17.07 -10.26
CA PHE A 126 11.18 16.95 -9.33
C PHE A 126 11.03 15.53 -8.76
N PRO A 127 11.12 14.44 -9.56
CA PRO A 127 11.14 13.08 -9.03
C PRO A 127 12.18 12.85 -7.94
N ALA A 128 13.41 13.36 -8.11
CA ALA A 128 14.45 13.25 -7.11
C ALA A 128 14.13 14.04 -5.82
N ILE A 129 13.63 15.27 -5.94
CA ILE A 129 13.19 16.08 -4.80
C ILE A 129 12.06 15.37 -4.04
N TRP A 130 11.07 14.84 -4.76
CA TRP A 130 9.89 14.19 -4.20
C TRP A 130 10.23 12.90 -3.47
N ALA A 131 11.00 12.01 -4.10
CA ALA A 131 11.45 10.78 -3.47
C ALA A 131 12.28 11.06 -2.21
N THR A 132 13.21 12.02 -2.28
CA THR A 132 14.02 12.44 -1.12
C THR A 132 13.14 12.96 0.02
N LEU A 133 12.14 13.78 -0.29
CA LEU A 133 11.25 14.35 0.73
C LEU A 133 10.50 13.26 1.49
N TRP A 134 9.91 12.27 0.80
CA TRP A 134 9.09 11.28 1.49
C TRP A 134 9.90 10.17 2.16
N VAL A 135 11.07 9.81 1.60
CA VAL A 135 12.06 8.95 2.28
C VAL A 135 12.59 9.60 3.57
N THR A 136 12.81 10.91 3.58
CA THR A 136 13.23 11.61 4.80
C THR A 136 12.08 11.76 5.79
N THR A 137 10.89 12.08 5.31
CA THR A 137 9.68 12.22 6.15
C THR A 137 9.24 10.89 6.77
N SER A 138 9.47 9.75 6.11
CA SER A 138 9.14 8.43 6.66
C SER A 138 10.01 8.02 7.86
N ARG A 139 11.05 8.78 8.21
CA ARG A 139 11.80 8.60 9.46
C ARG A 139 11.12 9.24 10.67
N LEU A 140 10.04 9.99 10.46
CA LEU A 140 9.23 10.50 11.56
C LEU A 140 8.46 9.36 12.24
N PRO A 141 8.00 9.53 13.50
CA PRO A 141 7.34 8.46 14.26
C PRO A 141 6.08 7.85 13.64
N LEU A 142 5.42 8.55 12.69
CA LEU A 142 4.26 8.04 11.97
C LEU A 142 4.63 7.27 10.69
N GLY A 143 5.92 7.16 10.38
CA GLY A 143 6.41 6.47 9.19
C GLY A 143 5.77 7.02 7.91
N ARG A 144 5.32 6.10 7.05
CA ARG A 144 4.64 6.39 5.78
C ARG A 144 3.12 6.58 5.89
N LEU A 145 2.52 6.56 7.07
CA LEU A 145 1.07 6.77 7.20
C LEU A 145 0.64 8.20 6.86
N THR A 146 1.55 9.17 7.00
CA THR A 146 1.28 10.59 6.68
C THR A 146 1.85 11.03 5.34
N SER A 147 2.60 10.16 4.64
CA SER A 147 3.25 10.53 3.40
C SER A 147 2.28 10.61 2.22
N TRP A 148 2.61 11.42 1.23
CA TRP A 148 1.93 11.42 -0.06
C TRP A 148 2.62 10.42 -0.98
N SER A 149 2.60 9.15 -0.56
CA SER A 149 3.19 8.01 -1.25
C SER A 149 2.07 7.11 -1.76
N PRO A 150 2.16 6.55 -2.98
CA PRO A 150 1.16 5.63 -3.48
C PRO A 150 1.22 4.31 -2.69
N VAL A 151 0.05 3.79 -2.35
CA VAL A 151 -0.13 2.55 -1.58
C VAL A 151 -0.81 1.49 -2.42
N VAL A 152 -1.68 1.93 -3.32
CA VAL A 152 -2.42 1.05 -4.24
C VAL A 152 -2.29 1.56 -5.67
N GLY A 153 -2.59 0.68 -6.64
CA GLY A 153 -2.68 1.07 -8.06
C GLY A 153 -1.34 1.14 -8.79
N PHE A 154 -0.25 0.62 -8.22
CA PHE A 154 1.08 0.55 -8.86
C PHE A 154 1.47 -0.87 -9.31
N HIS A 155 0.51 -1.76 -9.52
CA HIS A 155 0.73 -3.17 -9.88
C HIS A 155 1.70 -3.36 -11.07
N SER A 156 1.62 -2.50 -12.09
CA SER A 156 2.54 -2.50 -13.25
C SER A 156 4.00 -2.23 -12.91
N TYR A 157 4.27 -1.68 -11.72
CA TYR A 157 5.60 -1.43 -11.17
C TYR A 157 5.86 -2.29 -9.90
N GLY A 158 4.97 -3.21 -9.55
CA GLY A 158 5.07 -4.04 -8.34
C GLY A 158 6.37 -4.86 -8.30
N TRP A 159 6.85 -5.31 -9.45
CA TRP A 159 8.12 -6.05 -9.61
C TRP A 159 9.35 -5.28 -9.10
N MET A 160 9.26 -3.95 -8.97
CA MET A 160 10.36 -3.10 -8.53
C MET A 160 10.52 -3.04 -7.01
N ALA A 161 9.54 -3.48 -6.21
CA ALA A 161 9.61 -3.42 -4.74
C ALA A 161 10.91 -4.03 -4.18
N PRO A 162 11.34 -5.24 -4.59
CA PRO A 162 12.61 -5.84 -4.15
C PRO A 162 13.88 -5.03 -4.47
N TRP A 163 13.81 -4.04 -5.37
CA TRP A 163 14.97 -3.32 -5.90
C TRP A 163 15.08 -1.90 -5.34
N ILE A 164 13.97 -1.18 -5.35
CA ILE A 164 13.92 0.27 -5.03
C ILE A 164 12.95 0.58 -3.89
N GLY A 165 12.18 -0.41 -3.42
CA GLY A 165 11.22 -0.24 -2.35
C GLY A 165 10.27 0.96 -2.51
N PRO A 166 9.86 1.59 -1.40
CA PRO A 166 8.86 2.65 -1.42
C PRO A 166 9.35 3.93 -2.12
N GLY A 167 10.62 4.29 -1.90
CA GLY A 167 11.18 5.55 -2.37
C GLY A 167 11.17 5.64 -3.90
N GLY A 168 11.33 4.50 -4.57
CA GLY A 168 11.22 4.47 -6.02
C GLY A 168 9.76 4.56 -6.51
N TYR A 169 8.76 4.13 -5.74
CA TYR A 169 7.35 4.43 -6.06
C TYR A 169 7.04 5.92 -5.94
N ASP A 170 7.59 6.60 -4.93
CA ASP A 170 7.53 8.06 -4.82
C ASP A 170 8.14 8.73 -6.07
N TRP A 171 9.30 8.23 -6.51
CA TRP A 171 9.96 8.71 -7.74
C TRP A 171 9.07 8.51 -8.98
N LEU A 172 8.46 7.33 -9.15
CA LEU A 172 7.61 7.01 -10.30
C LEU A 172 6.35 7.90 -10.38
N VAL A 173 5.66 8.09 -9.26
CA VAL A 173 4.48 8.98 -9.19
C VAL A 173 4.84 10.39 -9.59
N ALA A 174 5.96 10.91 -9.08
CA ALA A 174 6.46 12.24 -9.42
C ALA A 174 6.92 12.33 -10.88
N ALA A 175 7.53 11.27 -11.44
CA ALA A 175 7.97 11.23 -12.83
C ALA A 175 6.78 11.29 -13.80
N TRP A 176 5.73 10.50 -13.55
CA TRP A 176 4.48 10.60 -14.31
C TRP A 176 3.82 11.97 -14.15
N ALA A 177 3.85 12.57 -12.95
CA ALA A 177 3.32 13.90 -12.73
C ALA A 177 4.05 14.97 -13.56
N VAL A 178 5.38 14.84 -13.73
CA VAL A 178 6.16 15.69 -14.63
C VAL A 178 5.77 15.47 -16.09
N VAL A 179 5.64 14.22 -16.54
CA VAL A 179 5.22 13.90 -17.92
C VAL A 179 3.87 14.52 -18.23
N ILE A 180 2.88 14.32 -17.37
CA ILE A 180 1.52 14.86 -17.56
C ILE A 180 1.53 16.39 -17.53
N SER A 181 2.19 17.00 -16.53
CA SER A 181 2.22 18.47 -16.41
C SER A 181 2.92 19.16 -17.59
N GLN A 182 4.02 18.59 -18.08
CA GLN A 182 4.73 19.13 -19.25
C GLN A 182 3.93 18.93 -20.54
N THR A 183 3.32 17.76 -20.73
CA THR A 183 2.46 17.49 -21.90
C THR A 183 1.24 18.40 -21.91
N ALA A 184 0.57 18.57 -20.77
CA ALA A 184 -0.56 19.49 -20.61
C ALA A 184 -0.12 20.95 -20.82
N GLY A 185 1.07 21.33 -20.35
CA GLY A 185 1.66 22.65 -20.59
C GLY A 185 1.90 22.93 -22.08
N LEU A 186 2.45 21.97 -22.82
CA LEU A 186 2.66 22.08 -24.28
C LEU A 186 1.32 22.21 -25.03
N TRP A 187 0.34 21.37 -24.69
CA TRP A 187 -1.01 21.45 -25.27
C TRP A 187 -1.67 22.81 -24.98
N TYR A 188 -1.52 23.30 -23.74
CA TYR A 188 -2.08 24.57 -23.33
C TYR A 188 -1.42 25.77 -24.02
N MET A 189 -0.10 25.76 -24.23
CA MET A 189 0.61 26.82 -24.94
C MET A 189 0.28 26.83 -26.44
N GLY A 190 -0.10 25.69 -27.04
CA GLY A 190 -0.43 25.56 -28.46
C GLY A 190 0.79 25.25 -29.32
N SER A 191 0.57 24.67 -30.51
CA SER A 191 1.64 24.48 -31.50
C SER A 191 2.10 25.86 -31.99
N PRO A 192 3.40 26.14 -32.08
CA PRO A 192 3.91 27.41 -32.60
C PRO A 192 3.66 27.62 -34.10
N GLU A 193 3.02 26.67 -34.80
CA GLU A 193 2.91 26.60 -36.26
C GLU A 193 2.01 27.67 -36.92
N SER A 194 1.21 28.44 -36.18
CA SER A 194 0.27 29.39 -36.82
C SER A 194 0.83 30.78 -37.13
N ASP A 195 2.02 31.13 -36.63
CA ASP A 195 2.54 32.51 -36.73
C ASP A 195 3.77 32.62 -37.65
N GLU A 196 4.11 31.53 -38.37
CA GLU A 196 5.38 31.41 -39.13
C GLU A 196 5.34 32.02 -40.54
N GLU A 197 4.23 32.61 -40.99
CA GLU A 197 4.09 33.11 -42.37
C GLU A 197 4.81 34.45 -42.66
N LEU A 198 5.37 35.16 -41.66
CA LEU A 198 5.91 36.51 -41.90
C LEU A 198 7.32 36.82 -41.33
N SER A 199 8.10 35.82 -40.93
CA SER A 199 9.44 36.09 -40.34
C SER A 199 10.52 35.09 -40.81
N THR A 200 10.84 35.15 -42.10
CA THR A 200 12.02 34.48 -42.66
C THR A 200 13.30 34.94 -41.95
N THR A 201 14.09 33.98 -41.43
CA THR A 201 15.52 34.02 -41.04
C THR A 201 15.97 34.05 -39.57
N ARG A 202 15.09 34.08 -38.55
CA ARG A 202 15.57 33.91 -37.16
C ARG A 202 15.47 32.46 -36.72
N ALA A 203 16.61 31.76 -36.66
CA ALA A 203 16.71 30.37 -36.20
C ALA A 203 15.93 30.16 -34.89
N HIS A 204 14.71 29.64 -35.00
CA HIS A 204 13.87 29.33 -33.86
C HIS A 204 14.56 28.23 -33.05
N LYS A 205 15.13 28.61 -31.90
CA LYS A 205 15.60 27.67 -30.90
C LYS A 205 14.39 26.86 -30.46
N LYS A 206 14.23 25.64 -31.01
CA LYS A 206 13.22 24.66 -30.58
C LYS A 206 13.21 24.64 -29.05
N ALA A 207 12.05 24.84 -28.45
CA ALA A 207 11.89 24.89 -27.01
C ALA A 207 12.54 23.61 -26.40
N PRO A 208 13.63 23.73 -25.63
CA PRO A 208 14.50 22.60 -25.28
C PRO A 208 13.87 21.56 -24.34
N GLY A 209 12.56 21.59 -24.10
CA GLY A 209 11.86 20.78 -23.10
C GLY A 209 11.18 19.50 -23.60
N SER A 210 10.67 19.46 -24.83
CA SER A 210 9.74 18.36 -25.24
C SER A 210 10.40 16.99 -25.35
N PHE A 211 11.67 16.94 -25.78
CA PHE A 211 12.37 15.67 -26.00
C PHE A 211 12.65 14.92 -24.68
N GLY A 212 13.01 15.64 -23.60
CA GLY A 212 13.26 15.03 -22.30
C GLY A 212 11.99 14.42 -21.70
N THR A 213 10.85 15.09 -21.84
CA THR A 213 9.53 14.58 -21.42
C THR A 213 9.17 13.29 -22.15
N PHE A 214 9.38 13.26 -23.47
CA PHE A 214 9.09 12.09 -24.30
C PHE A 214 9.96 10.89 -23.92
N ILE A 215 11.28 11.11 -23.72
CA ILE A 215 12.19 10.05 -23.25
C ILE A 215 11.74 9.53 -21.89
N LEU A 216 11.39 10.41 -20.96
CA LEU A 216 10.92 9.99 -19.64
C LEU A 216 9.62 9.17 -19.73
N ALA A 217 8.64 9.61 -20.53
CA ALA A 217 7.40 8.87 -20.75
C ALA A 217 7.65 7.49 -21.37
N PHE A 218 8.55 7.42 -22.36
CA PHE A 218 8.96 6.16 -22.98
C PHE A 218 9.63 5.23 -21.96
N LEU A 219 10.58 5.73 -21.17
CA LEU A 219 11.26 4.98 -20.11
C LEU A 219 10.25 4.43 -19.09
N LEU A 220 9.33 5.27 -18.59
CA LEU A 220 8.31 4.87 -17.62
C LEU A 220 7.37 3.80 -18.18
N THR A 221 7.07 3.86 -19.48
CA THR A 221 6.24 2.86 -20.16
C THR A 221 6.99 1.54 -20.33
N VAL A 222 8.26 1.59 -20.75
CA VAL A 222 9.12 0.39 -20.87
C VAL A 222 9.30 -0.28 -19.51
N LEU A 223 9.44 0.50 -18.44
CA LEU A 223 9.57 0.00 -17.08
C LEU A 223 8.31 -0.71 -16.54
N ALA A 224 7.15 -0.48 -17.17
CA ALA A 224 5.91 -1.20 -16.85
C ALA A 224 5.82 -2.57 -17.54
N ILE A 225 6.64 -2.84 -18.57
CA ILE A 225 6.58 -4.08 -19.37
C ILE A 225 6.85 -5.35 -18.53
N PRO A 226 7.85 -5.39 -17.62
CA PRO A 226 8.16 -6.62 -16.89
C PRO A 226 7.00 -7.17 -16.04
N ALA A 227 6.08 -6.32 -15.57
CA ALA A 227 4.90 -6.78 -14.83
C ALA A 227 3.97 -7.69 -15.66
N PHE A 228 4.02 -7.61 -16.99
CA PHE A 228 3.26 -8.50 -17.87
C PHE A 228 3.98 -9.83 -18.13
N LEU A 229 5.29 -9.90 -17.86
CA LEU A 229 6.12 -11.09 -18.06
C LEU A 229 6.32 -11.88 -16.77
N MET A 230 6.28 -11.21 -15.61
CA MET A 230 6.45 -11.82 -14.30
C MET A 230 5.09 -12.20 -13.72
N SER A 231 4.88 -13.49 -13.46
CA SER A 231 3.70 -13.95 -12.74
C SER A 231 3.74 -13.45 -11.30
N SER A 232 2.74 -12.66 -10.91
CA SER A 232 2.52 -12.26 -9.53
C SER A 232 1.63 -13.25 -8.76
N LEU A 233 1.44 -14.46 -9.29
CA LEU A 233 0.60 -15.48 -8.66
C LEU A 233 1.34 -16.14 -7.50
N PRO A 234 0.62 -16.53 -6.43
CA PRO A 234 1.22 -17.28 -5.33
C PRO A 234 1.74 -18.63 -5.81
N LEU A 235 2.78 -19.13 -5.13
CA LEU A 235 3.29 -20.48 -5.37
C LEU A 235 2.20 -21.52 -5.04
N PRO A 236 1.98 -22.53 -5.91
CA PRO A 236 1.00 -23.58 -5.66
C PRO A 236 1.41 -24.44 -4.45
N VAL A 237 0.46 -25.04 -3.75
CA VAL A 237 0.76 -25.87 -2.56
C VAL A 237 1.36 -27.24 -2.94
N ASN A 238 1.18 -27.68 -4.19
CA ASN A 238 1.70 -28.92 -4.75
C ASN A 238 2.54 -28.60 -6.01
N PRO A 239 3.71 -29.23 -6.27
CA PRO A 239 4.23 -30.50 -5.73
C PRO A 239 5.27 -30.37 -4.58
N PRO A 240 5.41 -31.40 -3.72
CA PRO A 240 6.19 -31.34 -2.48
C PRO A 240 7.70 -31.21 -2.64
N GLY A 241 8.27 -31.59 -3.79
CA GLY A 241 9.72 -31.56 -3.99
C GLY A 241 10.31 -30.15 -4.15
N ILE A 242 9.50 -29.18 -4.56
CA ILE A 242 9.94 -27.80 -4.86
C ILE A 242 9.32 -26.79 -3.88
N ILE A 243 8.26 -27.20 -3.18
CA ILE A 243 7.46 -26.31 -2.35
C ILE A 243 7.22 -26.97 -1.00
N THR A 244 7.37 -26.20 0.06
CA THR A 244 7.07 -26.57 1.44
C THR A 244 5.65 -26.08 1.75
N PRO A 245 4.64 -26.97 1.78
CA PRO A 245 3.33 -26.64 2.33
C PRO A 245 3.47 -26.29 3.82
N PHE A 246 3.01 -25.11 4.19
CA PHE A 246 3.05 -24.61 5.56
C PHE A 246 1.70 -23.98 5.90
N THR A 247 1.07 -24.41 7.00
CA THR A 247 -0.25 -23.88 7.37
C THR A 247 -0.07 -22.71 8.32
N VAL A 248 -0.66 -21.57 7.98
CA VAL A 248 -0.66 -20.36 8.82
C VAL A 248 -2.08 -19.98 9.19
N GLY A 249 -2.27 -19.31 10.31
CA GLY A 249 -3.59 -18.85 10.71
C GLY A 249 -3.54 -17.76 11.77
N CYS A 250 -4.71 -17.21 12.04
CA CYS A 250 -4.92 -16.14 13.00
C CYS A 250 -6.06 -16.55 13.94
N ALA A 251 -5.82 -16.46 15.24
CA ALA A 251 -6.82 -16.76 16.27
C ALA A 251 -7.52 -15.46 16.70
N LEU A 252 -8.79 -15.30 16.32
CA LEU A 252 -9.64 -14.14 16.60
C LEU A 252 -10.96 -14.60 17.22
N PRO A 253 -10.99 -14.92 18.53
CA PRO A 253 -12.21 -15.33 19.21
C PRO A 253 -13.32 -14.28 19.03
N PRO A 254 -14.55 -14.67 18.63
CA PRO A 254 -15.63 -13.71 18.41
C PRO A 254 -16.16 -13.14 19.72
N PHE A 255 -16.30 -11.81 19.81
CA PHE A 255 -16.80 -11.11 21.01
C PHE A 255 -18.24 -11.53 21.35
N THR A 256 -19.04 -11.86 20.34
CA THR A 256 -20.44 -12.31 20.52
C THR A 256 -20.55 -13.59 21.35
N ARG A 257 -19.55 -14.48 21.25
CA ARG A 257 -19.55 -15.76 21.95
C ARG A 257 -19.13 -15.63 23.42
N HIS A 258 -18.24 -14.69 23.72
CA HIS A 258 -17.51 -14.69 25.00
C HIS A 258 -18.03 -13.69 26.05
N ARG A 259 -19.07 -12.88 25.77
CA ARG A 259 -19.69 -11.85 26.66
C ARG A 259 -18.73 -10.78 27.23
N ASN A 260 -17.42 -11.01 27.19
CA ASN A 260 -16.38 -10.12 27.67
C ASN A 260 -15.95 -9.16 26.57
N THR A 261 -15.62 -7.93 26.94
CA THR A 261 -15.08 -6.91 26.02
C THR A 261 -13.65 -7.23 25.54
N SER A 262 -12.97 -8.16 26.20
CA SER A 262 -11.64 -8.65 25.86
C SER A 262 -11.61 -10.17 25.97
N PRO A 263 -11.11 -10.92 24.95
CA PRO A 263 -11.02 -12.37 25.02
C PRO A 263 -10.03 -12.78 26.12
N THR A 264 -10.38 -13.82 26.86
CA THR A 264 -9.53 -14.42 27.90
C THR A 264 -8.58 -15.45 27.30
N LEU A 265 -7.61 -15.91 28.09
CA LEU A 265 -6.69 -16.99 27.71
C LEU A 265 -7.45 -18.24 27.23
N ASP A 266 -8.46 -18.66 27.98
CA ASP A 266 -9.25 -19.85 27.66
C ASP A 266 -10.05 -19.67 26.37
N ASP A 267 -10.50 -18.44 26.05
CA ASP A 267 -11.19 -18.15 24.80
C ASP A 267 -10.25 -18.38 23.60
N TYR A 268 -9.00 -17.89 23.67
CA TYR A 268 -8.00 -18.17 22.63
C TYR A 268 -7.67 -19.66 22.52
N ILE A 269 -7.51 -20.36 23.65
CA ILE A 269 -7.23 -21.80 23.65
C ILE A 269 -8.40 -22.59 23.02
N ASN A 270 -9.64 -22.26 23.37
CA ASN A 270 -10.83 -22.90 22.82
C ASN A 270 -10.99 -22.62 21.33
N GLU A 271 -10.72 -21.40 20.92
CA GLU A 271 -10.77 -21.00 19.52
C GLU A 271 -9.71 -21.73 18.68
N ILE A 272 -8.48 -21.86 19.19
CA ILE A 272 -7.42 -22.64 18.52
C ILE A 272 -7.81 -24.10 18.36
N ARG A 273 -8.44 -24.71 19.37
CA ARG A 273 -8.93 -26.10 19.29
C ARG A 273 -10.02 -26.28 18.22
N SER A 274 -10.72 -25.21 17.86
CA SER A 274 -11.72 -25.24 16.79
C SER A 274 -11.12 -25.14 15.39
N LEU A 275 -9.89 -24.63 15.27
CA LEU A 275 -9.21 -24.50 13.99
C LEU A 275 -8.72 -25.88 13.49
N PRO A 276 -8.80 -26.15 12.17
CA PRO A 276 -8.32 -27.41 11.63
C PRO A 276 -6.81 -27.53 11.83
N HIS A 277 -6.40 -28.54 12.60
CA HIS A 277 -4.98 -28.80 12.90
C HIS A 277 -4.34 -29.63 11.78
N ALA A 278 -3.73 -28.96 10.81
CA ALA A 278 -2.78 -29.60 9.90
C ALA A 278 -1.43 -29.81 10.61
N THR A 279 -0.62 -30.74 10.12
CA THR A 279 0.79 -30.83 10.53
C THR A 279 1.54 -29.58 10.08
N ASN A 280 2.45 -29.06 10.92
CA ASN A 280 3.21 -27.82 10.66
C ASN A 280 2.30 -26.60 10.54
N THR A 281 1.44 -26.39 11.54
CA THR A 281 0.59 -25.20 11.61
C THR A 281 1.22 -24.14 12.50
N LEU A 282 1.27 -22.88 12.05
CA LEU A 282 1.59 -21.72 12.85
C LEU A 282 0.35 -20.84 13.02
N ILE A 283 -0.11 -20.65 14.26
CA ILE A 283 -1.22 -19.74 14.58
C ILE A 283 -0.67 -18.51 15.30
N LEU A 284 -1.02 -17.35 14.79
CA LEU A 284 -0.68 -16.04 15.35
C LEU A 284 -1.87 -15.48 16.13
N TRP A 285 -1.60 -14.93 17.30
CA TRP A 285 -2.58 -14.19 18.10
C TRP A 285 -2.41 -12.68 17.82
N PRO A 286 -3.49 -11.90 17.85
CA PRO A 286 -3.44 -10.47 17.55
C PRO A 286 -2.68 -9.69 18.63
N GLU A 287 -2.33 -8.44 18.32
CA GLU A 287 -1.58 -7.57 19.24
C GLU A 287 -2.32 -7.36 20.58
N GLY A 288 -1.60 -7.54 21.69
CA GLY A 288 -2.17 -7.37 23.02
C GLY A 288 -3.24 -8.41 23.37
N ALA A 289 -3.12 -9.63 22.82
CA ALA A 289 -4.06 -10.72 23.10
C ALA A 289 -4.09 -11.11 24.58
N LEU A 290 -2.92 -11.10 25.25
CA LEU A 290 -2.79 -11.32 26.69
C LEU A 290 -2.18 -10.10 27.38
N SER A 291 -2.45 -9.93 28.67
CA SER A 291 -1.80 -8.92 29.49
C SER A 291 -1.21 -9.58 30.74
N PHE A 292 0.02 -9.20 31.09
CA PHE A 292 0.76 -9.76 32.21
C PHE A 292 1.23 -8.65 33.15
N HIS A 293 1.09 -8.85 34.45
CA HIS A 293 1.55 -7.91 35.47
C HIS A 293 2.97 -8.21 35.94
N SER A 294 3.49 -9.41 35.64
CA SER A 294 4.86 -9.80 35.99
C SER A 294 5.48 -10.78 34.99
N LEU A 295 6.81 -10.81 34.96
CA LEU A 295 7.58 -11.78 34.16
C LEU A 295 7.29 -13.24 34.58
N SER A 296 7.08 -13.46 35.89
CA SER A 296 6.78 -14.78 36.44
C SER A 296 5.43 -15.30 35.96
N GLU A 297 4.41 -14.44 36.02
CA GLU A 297 3.06 -14.72 35.52
C GLU A 297 3.09 -15.08 34.04
N ARG A 298 3.77 -14.26 33.21
CA ARG A 298 3.94 -14.53 31.78
C ARG A 298 4.52 -15.91 31.53
N ASN A 299 5.62 -16.25 32.20
CA ASN A 299 6.29 -17.54 32.01
C ASN A 299 5.41 -18.71 32.50
N SER A 300 4.65 -18.54 33.59
CA SER A 300 3.69 -19.57 34.03
C SER A 300 2.54 -19.78 33.07
N VAL A 301 2.01 -18.71 32.47
CA VAL A 301 0.94 -18.79 31.47
C VAL A 301 1.45 -19.37 30.16
N PHE A 302 2.67 -19.04 29.73
CA PHE A 302 3.28 -19.68 28.56
C PHE A 302 3.43 -21.19 28.74
N LYS A 303 3.83 -21.63 29.93
CA LYS A 303 3.88 -23.05 30.28
C LYS A 303 2.48 -23.68 30.25
N ASP A 304 1.48 -23.02 30.81
CA ASP A 304 0.08 -23.48 30.75
C ASP A 304 -0.45 -23.60 29.32
N ILE A 305 -0.10 -22.66 28.42
CA ILE A 305 -0.44 -22.73 26.99
C ILE A 305 0.23 -23.96 26.33
N GLN A 306 1.53 -24.16 26.58
CA GLN A 306 2.27 -25.31 26.06
C GLN A 306 1.70 -26.65 26.55
N GLU A 307 1.19 -26.71 27.78
CA GLU A 307 0.56 -27.90 28.36
C GLU A 307 -0.86 -28.16 27.82
N LYS A 308 -1.67 -27.10 27.66
CA LYS A 308 -3.09 -27.19 27.27
C LYS A 308 -3.34 -27.39 25.78
N ILE A 309 -2.39 -27.01 24.92
CA ILE A 309 -2.53 -27.10 23.47
C ILE A 309 -1.71 -28.30 22.96
N PRO A 310 -2.33 -29.30 22.31
CA PRO A 310 -1.62 -30.48 21.84
C PRO A 310 -0.59 -30.12 20.75
N ASN A 311 0.66 -30.49 21.01
CA ASN A 311 1.82 -30.04 20.25
C ASN A 311 2.21 -31.01 19.13
N ASN A 312 1.28 -31.22 18.20
CA ASN A 312 1.51 -32.06 17.02
C ASN A 312 2.41 -31.36 15.98
N ASN A 313 3.60 -30.89 16.39
CA ASN A 313 4.51 -30.06 15.59
C ASN A 313 3.87 -28.75 15.10
N ASN A 314 3.08 -28.13 15.98
CA ASN A 314 2.46 -26.84 15.73
C ASN A 314 3.23 -25.75 16.50
N TYR A 315 3.15 -24.54 15.98
CA TYR A 315 3.82 -23.36 16.51
C TYR A 315 2.78 -22.31 16.87
N TRP A 316 2.98 -21.65 18.01
CA TRP A 316 2.03 -20.67 18.51
C TRP A 316 2.76 -19.35 18.72
N ALA A 317 2.34 -18.30 18.02
CA ALA A 317 2.88 -16.96 18.20
C ALA A 317 1.90 -16.13 19.02
N VAL A 318 2.24 -15.89 20.28
CA VAL A 318 1.36 -15.24 21.25
C VAL A 318 1.83 -13.81 21.47
N SER A 319 1.00 -12.83 21.09
CA SER A 319 1.27 -11.43 21.41
C SER A 319 0.66 -11.04 22.75
N PHE A 320 1.36 -10.18 23.48
CA PHE A 320 1.02 -9.82 24.85
C PHE A 320 1.50 -8.41 25.20
N ASP A 321 0.87 -7.83 26.21
CA ASP A 321 1.35 -6.65 26.94
C ASP A 321 1.91 -7.11 28.28
N GLU A 322 3.06 -6.58 28.69
CA GLU A 322 3.60 -6.85 30.03
C GLU A 322 3.98 -5.57 30.75
N THR A 323 3.67 -5.52 32.04
CA THR A 323 4.05 -4.43 32.93
C THR A 323 5.42 -4.72 33.56
N ILE A 324 6.32 -3.75 33.47
CA ILE A 324 7.66 -3.77 34.05
C ILE A 324 7.69 -2.77 35.21
N LEU A 325 8.23 -3.23 36.33
CA LEU A 325 8.57 -2.33 37.44
C LEU A 325 9.81 -1.53 37.05
N ASN A 326 9.69 -0.20 37.08
CA ASN A 326 10.81 0.68 36.81
C ASN A 326 11.81 0.61 37.97
N THR A 327 12.85 -0.20 37.85
CA THR A 327 13.87 -0.38 38.88
C THR A 327 14.71 0.88 39.14
N ALA A 328 14.66 1.86 38.23
CA ALA A 328 15.41 3.11 38.37
C ALA A 328 14.70 4.14 39.27
N ASP A 329 13.39 3.98 39.50
CA ASP A 329 12.62 4.90 40.34
C ASP A 329 12.31 4.20 41.66
N ASN A 330 13.00 4.62 42.73
CA ASN A 330 12.74 4.13 44.09
C ASN A 330 11.31 4.46 44.57
N SER A 331 10.59 5.34 43.86
CA SER A 331 9.17 5.56 44.08
C SER A 331 8.35 4.48 43.34
N SER A 332 7.82 3.51 44.07
CA SER A 332 7.21 2.27 43.55
C SER A 332 5.89 2.45 42.76
N HIS A 333 5.64 3.62 42.15
CA HIS A 333 4.34 3.98 41.60
C HIS A 333 4.30 4.09 40.06
N THR A 334 5.43 4.13 39.34
CA THR A 334 5.42 4.23 37.87
C THR A 334 5.68 2.88 37.20
N SER A 335 4.61 2.14 36.97
CA SER A 335 4.65 0.91 36.18
C SER A 335 4.66 1.24 34.68
N LEU A 336 5.72 0.86 33.96
CA LEU A 336 5.82 1.03 32.51
C LEU A 336 5.40 -0.27 31.83
N SER A 337 4.59 -0.22 30.78
CA SER A 337 4.23 -1.43 30.04
C SER A 337 5.02 -1.54 28.74
N ARG A 338 5.13 -2.74 28.17
CA ARG A 338 5.65 -2.96 26.81
C ARG A 338 4.87 -4.07 26.11
N THR A 339 4.77 -3.96 24.79
CA THR A 339 4.07 -4.94 23.95
C THR A 339 5.09 -5.84 23.28
N GLY A 340 4.82 -7.15 23.29
CA GLY A 340 5.69 -8.15 22.68
C GLY A 340 4.93 -9.28 21.98
N VAL A 341 5.71 -10.16 21.35
CA VAL A 341 5.25 -11.40 20.76
C VAL A 341 6.26 -12.50 21.05
N ALA A 342 5.78 -13.62 21.59
CA ALA A 342 6.58 -14.79 21.90
C ALA A 342 6.23 -15.93 20.94
N LEU A 343 7.25 -16.63 20.44
CA LEU A 343 7.06 -17.86 19.67
C LEU A 343 7.17 -19.06 20.62
N LEU A 344 6.04 -19.67 20.93
CA LEU A 344 5.97 -20.85 21.80
C LEU A 344 6.20 -22.11 20.97
N THR A 345 7.20 -22.90 21.39
CA THR A 345 7.52 -24.21 20.84
C THR A 345 7.71 -25.21 21.97
N ASN A 346 7.54 -26.50 21.69
CA ASN A 346 7.74 -27.53 22.69
C ASN A 346 9.18 -27.82 23.06
N SER A 347 10.11 -27.44 22.19
CA SER A 347 11.52 -27.74 22.37
C SER A 347 12.23 -26.72 23.25
N THR A 348 11.62 -25.57 23.55
CA THR A 348 12.30 -24.44 24.19
C THR A 348 11.60 -24.02 25.47
N ASP A 349 12.30 -24.12 26.61
CA ASP A 349 11.82 -23.64 27.91
C ASP A 349 11.68 -22.11 27.93
N VAL A 350 12.58 -21.39 27.25
CA VAL A 350 12.53 -19.93 27.13
C VAL A 350 12.11 -19.59 25.71
N PRO A 351 10.86 -19.13 25.50
CA PRO A 351 10.40 -18.81 24.17
C PRO A 351 11.12 -17.56 23.66
N PRO A 352 11.51 -17.54 22.39
CA PRO A 352 12.01 -16.34 21.76
C PRO A 352 10.96 -15.21 21.78
N VAL A 353 11.36 -14.00 22.18
CA VAL A 353 10.47 -12.83 22.30
C VAL A 353 10.97 -11.65 21.46
N TYR A 354 10.04 -11.00 20.75
CA TYR A 354 10.23 -9.70 20.12
C TYR A 354 9.39 -8.63 20.83
N TYR A 355 9.93 -7.42 21.01
CA TYR A 355 9.20 -6.28 21.59
C TYR A 355 9.02 -5.17 20.55
N LYS A 356 7.84 -4.54 20.55
CA LYS A 356 7.45 -3.48 19.61
C LYS A 356 8.41 -2.30 19.68
N ARG A 357 8.99 -1.90 18.55
CA ARG A 357 10.02 -0.84 18.51
C ARG A 357 9.41 0.55 18.32
N ASN A 358 8.40 0.66 17.46
CA ASN A 358 7.78 1.92 17.07
C ASN A 358 6.39 2.03 17.69
N LEU A 359 6.30 2.86 18.72
CA LEU A 359 5.05 3.14 19.42
C LEU A 359 4.22 4.16 18.67
N VAL A 360 2.89 4.00 18.68
CA VAL A 360 1.97 4.99 18.16
C VAL A 360 2.12 6.30 18.94
N PRO A 361 2.46 7.42 18.28
CA PRO A 361 2.61 8.70 18.95
C PRO A 361 1.32 9.09 19.67
N ILE A 362 1.46 9.64 20.88
CA ILE A 362 0.35 10.11 21.74
C ILE A 362 -0.45 8.96 22.37
N ALA A 363 -0.81 7.92 21.63
CA ALA A 363 -1.62 6.82 22.17
C ALA A 363 -0.77 5.84 23.02
N GLU A 364 0.37 5.41 22.49
CA GLU A 364 1.22 4.39 23.11
C GLU A 364 2.47 4.97 23.76
N SER A 365 2.95 6.12 23.27
CA SER A 365 4.22 6.71 23.72
C SER A 365 4.27 7.16 25.18
N PHE A 366 3.11 7.28 25.85
CA PHE A 366 3.05 7.62 27.29
C PHE A 366 2.98 6.38 28.19
N PRO A 367 2.12 5.38 27.93
CA PRO A 367 2.04 4.18 28.77
C PRO A 367 3.06 3.09 28.43
N LEU A 368 3.60 3.07 27.20
CA LEU A 368 4.47 2.00 26.71
C LEU A 368 5.93 2.42 26.57
N THR A 369 6.83 1.48 26.80
CA THR A 369 8.27 1.61 26.54
C THR A 369 8.63 0.89 25.24
N PRO A 370 9.33 1.55 24.30
CA PRO A 370 9.71 0.91 23.04
C PRO A 370 10.78 -0.16 23.27
N GLY A 371 10.71 -1.24 22.49
CA GLY A 371 11.77 -2.24 22.37
C GLY A 371 13.01 -1.65 21.69
N SER A 372 14.19 -1.94 22.23
CA SER A 372 15.47 -1.47 21.67
C SER A 372 16.13 -2.50 20.74
N SER A 373 15.84 -3.79 20.92
CA SER A 373 16.45 -4.86 20.15
C SER A 373 15.92 -4.90 18.71
N PRO A 374 16.78 -5.13 17.71
CA PRO A 374 16.31 -5.42 16.35
C PRO A 374 15.46 -6.70 16.33
N PRO A 375 14.60 -6.87 15.31
CA PRO A 375 13.80 -8.09 15.19
C PRO A 375 14.74 -9.30 15.05
N PRO A 376 14.64 -10.31 15.92
CA PRO A 376 15.45 -11.52 15.83
C PRO A 376 14.96 -12.46 14.72
N LEU A 377 15.87 -13.34 14.26
CA LEU A 377 15.56 -14.45 13.36
C LEU A 377 15.43 -15.75 14.15
N TYR A 378 14.34 -16.48 13.92
CA TYR A 378 14.06 -17.75 14.57
C TYR A 378 13.95 -18.86 13.54
N THR A 379 14.67 -19.96 13.73
CA THR A 379 14.59 -21.10 12.80
C THR A 379 13.74 -22.19 13.42
N ILE A 380 12.66 -22.58 12.74
CA ILE A 380 11.83 -23.73 13.12
C ILE A 380 12.10 -24.90 12.19
N GLN A 381 11.99 -26.13 12.71
CA GLN A 381 12.21 -27.36 11.96
C GLN A 381 10.89 -28.05 11.63
N LEU A 382 10.48 -27.99 10.36
CA LEU A 382 9.23 -28.55 9.87
C LEU A 382 9.36 -30.05 9.63
N GLN A 383 8.48 -30.80 10.25
CA GLN A 383 8.40 -32.25 10.11
C GLN A 383 7.72 -32.63 8.79
N HIS A 384 7.95 -33.83 8.29
CA HIS A 384 7.27 -34.26 7.06
C HIS A 384 5.75 -34.35 7.29
N PRO A 385 4.90 -33.80 6.41
CA PRO A 385 3.45 -33.87 6.53
C PRO A 385 2.93 -35.29 6.21
N LYS A 386 1.73 -35.60 6.71
CA LYS A 386 1.07 -36.88 6.42
C LYS A 386 0.81 -37.02 4.92
N GLY A 387 1.22 -38.14 4.33
CA GLY A 387 1.03 -38.45 2.91
C GLY A 387 2.22 -38.09 2.00
N ILE A 388 3.26 -37.42 2.52
CA ILE A 388 4.52 -37.21 1.79
C ILE A 388 5.59 -38.12 2.40
N ASN A 389 6.29 -38.88 1.56
CA ASN A 389 7.35 -39.77 2.04
C ASN A 389 8.50 -38.93 2.61
N LYS A 390 9.12 -39.44 3.69
CA LYS A 390 10.28 -38.84 4.34
C LYS A 390 11.39 -38.39 3.35
N PRO A 391 11.88 -39.24 2.43
CA PRO A 391 12.95 -38.85 1.49
C PRO A 391 12.50 -37.78 0.47
N ASP A 392 11.21 -37.69 0.16
CA ASP A 392 10.68 -36.68 -0.75
C ASP A 392 10.55 -35.30 -0.05
N TRP A 393 10.47 -35.30 1.28
CA TRP A 393 10.39 -34.09 2.07
C TRP A 393 11.75 -33.43 2.28
N GLY A 394 12.73 -34.11 2.84
CA GLY A 394 14.01 -33.48 3.16
C GLY A 394 15.17 -34.46 3.08
N PRO A 395 16.42 -33.96 3.08
CA PRO A 395 17.58 -34.83 3.15
C PRO A 395 17.61 -35.58 4.50
N PRO A 396 18.18 -36.81 4.55
CA PRO A 396 18.46 -37.52 5.79
C PRO A 396 19.48 -36.74 6.65
N PRO A 397 19.55 -36.95 7.99
CA PRO A 397 18.90 -38.05 8.74
C PRO A 397 17.48 -37.74 9.24
N ASP A 398 17.15 -36.48 9.51
CA ASP A 398 15.91 -36.13 10.22
C ASP A 398 14.72 -35.94 9.28
N PHE A 399 14.96 -35.79 7.98
CA PHE A 399 13.93 -35.49 6.98
C PHE A 399 13.08 -34.29 7.43
N THR A 400 13.74 -33.19 7.82
CA THR A 400 13.10 -31.93 8.21
C THR A 400 13.47 -30.81 7.24
N ARG A 401 12.66 -29.75 7.22
CA ARG A 401 12.95 -28.52 6.49
C ARG A 401 13.02 -27.35 7.47
N SER A 402 14.09 -26.58 7.42
CA SER A 402 14.21 -25.37 8.23
C SER A 402 13.41 -24.22 7.61
N LEU A 403 12.75 -23.44 8.46
CA LEU A 403 12.04 -22.23 8.08
C LEU A 403 12.44 -21.09 9.00
N THR A 404 12.89 -19.97 8.43
CA THR A 404 13.26 -18.77 9.20
C THR A 404 12.05 -17.86 9.39
N LEU A 405 11.82 -17.45 10.63
CA LEU A 405 10.74 -16.56 11.05
C LEU A 405 11.33 -15.29 11.63
N THR A 406 10.58 -14.20 11.53
CA THR A 406 10.83 -12.98 12.31
C THR A 406 9.50 -12.38 12.75
N ALA A 407 9.54 -11.32 13.57
CA ALA A 407 8.33 -10.66 14.02
C ALA A 407 8.45 -9.13 13.95
N SER A 408 7.32 -8.46 13.77
CA SER A 408 7.18 -7.01 13.78
C SER A 408 5.74 -6.67 14.16
N ILE A 409 5.50 -5.62 14.93
CA ILE A 409 4.17 -5.40 15.53
C ILE A 409 3.56 -4.10 14.98
N CYS A 410 2.38 -4.22 14.38
CA CYS A 410 1.52 -3.09 14.02
C CYS A 410 2.26 -1.94 13.29
N LEU A 411 2.43 -0.77 13.95
CA LEU A 411 3.03 0.43 13.37
C LEU A 411 4.47 0.25 12.87
N ASP A 412 5.19 -0.77 13.34
CA ASP A 412 6.54 -1.08 12.86
C ASP A 412 6.59 -1.24 11.32
N PHE A 413 5.52 -1.73 10.69
CA PHE A 413 5.44 -1.88 9.22
C PHE A 413 5.35 -0.56 8.45
N ALA A 414 4.91 0.52 9.09
CA ALA A 414 4.86 1.84 8.47
C ALA A 414 6.25 2.49 8.37
N MET A 415 7.25 1.95 9.06
CA MET A 415 8.63 2.43 9.00
C MET A 415 9.29 1.97 7.68
N PRO A 416 10.22 2.74 7.10
CA PRO A 416 10.78 2.44 5.78
C PRO A 416 11.72 1.23 5.75
N SER A 417 12.32 0.87 6.90
CA SER A 417 13.37 -0.14 6.98
C SER A 417 13.31 -0.98 8.28
N PRO A 418 12.15 -1.53 8.68
CA PRO A 418 12.00 -2.26 9.95
C PRO A 418 12.88 -3.51 10.04
N PHE A 419 13.33 -4.03 8.89
CA PHE A 419 14.05 -5.29 8.75
C PHE A 419 15.46 -5.15 8.16
N GLN A 420 15.99 -3.93 8.03
CA GLN A 420 17.34 -3.72 7.49
C GLN A 420 18.43 -4.37 8.36
N ASP A 421 18.16 -4.49 9.66
CA ASP A 421 19.07 -5.07 10.66
C ASP A 421 19.11 -6.61 10.60
N LEU A 422 18.20 -7.28 9.89
CA LEU A 422 18.15 -8.74 9.81
C LEU A 422 19.35 -9.29 9.06
N GLU A 423 20.00 -10.33 9.58
CA GLU A 423 21.17 -10.95 8.93
C GLU A 423 20.85 -11.62 7.59
N SER A 424 19.65 -12.19 7.46
CA SER A 424 19.18 -12.89 6.26
C SER A 424 17.68 -12.66 6.05
N MET A 425 17.20 -13.02 4.86
CA MET A 425 15.77 -12.91 4.53
C MET A 425 14.98 -13.94 5.36
N PRO A 426 13.96 -13.52 6.13
CA PRO A 426 13.05 -14.45 6.79
C PRO A 426 12.12 -15.08 5.75
N ALA A 427 11.71 -16.33 5.95
CA ALA A 427 10.70 -16.96 5.11
C ALA A 427 9.29 -16.47 5.43
N LEU A 428 9.01 -16.17 6.70
CA LEU A 428 7.74 -15.64 7.16
C LEU A 428 7.92 -14.58 8.26
N ILE A 429 7.22 -13.46 8.13
CA ILE A 429 7.14 -12.38 9.09
C ILE A 429 5.83 -12.51 9.87
N LEU A 430 5.93 -12.60 11.19
CA LEU A 430 4.79 -12.61 12.11
C LEU A 430 4.38 -11.16 12.41
N ALA A 431 3.14 -10.83 12.09
CA ALA A 431 2.68 -9.45 12.09
C ALA A 431 1.38 -9.28 12.89
N PRO A 432 1.43 -9.41 14.23
CA PRO A 432 0.26 -9.16 15.07
C PRO A 432 -0.05 -7.65 15.08
N ALA A 433 -1.34 -7.35 15.08
CA ALA A 433 -1.84 -5.98 15.08
C ALA A 433 -3.17 -5.86 15.80
N ARG A 434 -3.51 -4.62 16.17
CA ARG A 434 -4.83 -4.26 16.70
C ARG A 434 -5.19 -2.85 16.26
N THR A 435 -5.84 -2.73 15.10
CA THR A 435 -6.27 -1.43 14.56
C THR A 435 -7.63 -1.00 15.12
N TRP A 436 -7.87 0.30 15.23
CA TRP A 436 -9.12 0.82 15.82
C TRP A 436 -10.24 1.03 14.80
N ASP A 437 -9.92 0.97 13.51
CA ASP A 437 -10.86 1.21 12.40
C ASP A 437 -10.46 0.39 11.17
N SER A 438 -11.44 -0.16 10.47
CA SER A 438 -11.22 -0.97 9.27
C SER A 438 -10.42 -0.27 8.16
N ALA A 439 -10.60 1.04 7.95
CA ALA A 439 -9.84 1.77 6.94
C ALA A 439 -8.35 1.91 7.32
N ILE A 440 -8.07 1.96 8.63
CA ILE A 440 -6.69 1.89 9.16
C ILE A 440 -6.15 0.46 9.03
N GLY A 441 -6.97 -0.56 9.33
CA GLY A 441 -6.65 -1.97 9.08
C GLY A 441 -6.23 -2.24 7.64
N VAL A 442 -7.03 -1.79 6.67
CA VAL A 442 -6.71 -1.88 5.23
C VAL A 442 -5.42 -1.11 4.90
N ARG A 443 -5.22 0.09 5.45
CA ARG A 443 -3.99 0.86 5.21
C ARG A 443 -2.74 0.16 5.74
N MET A 444 -2.81 -0.38 6.96
CA MET A 444 -1.71 -1.14 7.56
C MET A 444 -1.44 -2.43 6.83
N TRP A 445 -2.49 -3.14 6.41
CA TRP A 445 -2.39 -4.32 5.54
C TRP A 445 -1.58 -4.04 4.27
N GLU A 446 -1.83 -2.90 3.62
CA GLU A 446 -1.09 -2.51 2.42
C GLU A 446 0.39 -2.20 2.72
N GLU A 447 0.72 -1.59 3.87
CA GLU A 447 2.12 -1.43 4.29
C GLU A 447 2.79 -2.79 4.54
N VAL A 448 2.10 -3.72 5.19
CA VAL A 448 2.62 -5.07 5.46
C VAL A 448 2.91 -5.81 4.17
N LYS A 449 1.98 -5.76 3.22
CA LYS A 449 2.16 -6.30 1.87
C LYS A 449 3.37 -5.68 1.18
N GLN A 450 3.54 -4.37 1.31
CA GLN A 450 4.68 -3.67 0.74
C GLN A 450 6.00 -4.15 1.36
N ARG A 451 6.11 -4.25 2.69
CA ARG A 451 7.32 -4.74 3.37
C ARG A 451 7.65 -6.18 3.02
N ALA A 452 6.65 -7.05 2.92
CA ALA A 452 6.84 -8.43 2.51
C ALA A 452 7.44 -8.50 1.09
N ASN A 453 6.90 -7.72 0.15
CA ASN A 453 7.40 -7.67 -1.23
C ASN A 453 8.79 -7.03 -1.34
N GLU A 454 9.10 -6.00 -0.55
CA GLU A 454 10.40 -5.36 -0.50
C GLU A 454 11.53 -6.32 -0.13
N ILE A 455 11.26 -7.21 0.83
CA ILE A 455 12.26 -8.15 1.36
C ILE A 455 12.20 -9.49 0.64
N GLY A 456 11.17 -9.75 -0.17
CA GLY A 456 10.97 -11.04 -0.83
C GLY A 456 10.49 -12.13 0.14
N SER A 457 9.80 -11.73 1.22
CA SER A 457 9.30 -12.61 2.26
C SER A 457 7.77 -12.79 2.17
N LEU A 458 7.22 -13.58 3.07
CA LEU A 458 5.79 -13.66 3.36
C LEU A 458 5.50 -12.95 4.69
N ALA A 459 4.29 -12.43 4.87
CA ALA A 459 3.84 -11.87 6.13
C ALA A 459 2.47 -12.43 6.51
N LEU A 460 2.35 -12.89 7.75
CA LEU A 460 1.10 -13.31 8.37
C LEU A 460 0.59 -12.15 9.23
N TRP A 461 -0.45 -11.47 8.75
CA TRP A 461 -1.04 -10.31 9.40
C TRP A 461 -2.30 -10.73 10.16
N CYS A 462 -2.32 -10.50 11.47
CA CYS A 462 -3.39 -10.90 12.36
C CYS A 462 -3.85 -9.69 13.18
N ASP A 463 -4.94 -9.06 12.74
CA ASP A 463 -5.47 -7.82 13.30
C ASP A 463 -6.69 -8.09 14.18
N GLY A 464 -6.50 -7.98 15.50
CA GLY A 464 -7.58 -8.13 16.51
C GLY A 464 -8.39 -6.85 16.74
N GLY A 465 -8.22 -5.86 15.87
CA GLY A 465 -8.96 -4.63 15.85
C GLY A 465 -10.45 -4.78 15.56
N LYS A 466 -11.26 -3.81 15.97
CA LYS A 466 -12.69 -3.79 15.60
C LYS A 466 -12.82 -3.50 14.10
N GLY A 467 -13.23 -4.51 13.33
CA GLY A 467 -13.20 -4.44 11.87
C GLY A 467 -11.78 -4.50 11.30
N GLY A 468 -10.82 -5.01 12.08
CA GLY A 468 -9.44 -5.23 11.65
C GLY A 468 -9.37 -6.17 10.45
N VAL A 469 -8.29 -6.08 9.68
CA VAL A 469 -8.12 -6.87 8.46
C VAL A 469 -7.04 -7.90 8.71
N SER A 470 -7.27 -9.18 8.43
CA SER A 470 -6.27 -10.25 8.61
C SER A 470 -6.06 -11.03 7.31
N GLY A 471 -4.83 -11.46 7.05
CA GLY A 471 -4.49 -12.13 5.80
C GLY A 471 -3.04 -12.61 5.70
N VAL A 472 -2.67 -13.12 4.52
CA VAL A 472 -1.27 -13.42 4.16
C VAL A 472 -0.83 -12.59 2.97
N ALA A 473 0.32 -11.92 3.10
CA ALA A 473 0.87 -11.05 2.07
C ALA A 473 2.28 -11.45 1.64
N GLY A 474 2.66 -11.08 0.42
CA GLY A 474 4.00 -11.32 -0.14
C GLY A 474 4.09 -12.56 -1.02
N SER A 475 5.15 -12.68 -1.81
CA SER A 475 5.38 -13.82 -2.73
C SER A 475 4.16 -14.20 -3.59
N GLY A 476 3.41 -13.21 -4.07
CA GLY A 476 2.20 -13.35 -4.87
C GLY A 476 0.90 -13.47 -4.07
N TYR A 477 0.96 -13.71 -2.76
CA TYR A 477 -0.21 -13.63 -1.89
C TYR A 477 -0.57 -12.17 -1.60
N ASN A 478 -1.83 -11.81 -1.83
CA ASN A 478 -2.39 -10.47 -1.59
C ASN A 478 -3.80 -10.54 -1.01
N GLU A 479 -4.17 -11.68 -0.43
CA GLU A 479 -5.55 -12.00 -0.07
C GLU A 479 -5.82 -11.63 1.40
N ILE A 480 -6.93 -10.91 1.60
CA ILE A 480 -7.53 -10.69 2.92
C ILE A 480 -8.42 -11.90 3.19
N PHE A 481 -8.15 -12.62 4.29
CA PHE A 481 -8.92 -13.80 4.68
C PHE A 481 -10.06 -13.48 5.63
N GLN A 482 -9.87 -12.48 6.49
CA GLN A 482 -10.86 -12.09 7.48
C GLN A 482 -10.91 -10.58 7.62
N VAL A 483 -12.13 -10.05 7.76
CA VAL A 483 -12.39 -8.67 8.16
C VAL A 483 -13.25 -8.69 9.42
N GLY A 484 -12.74 -8.13 10.51
CA GLY A 484 -13.35 -8.20 11.83
C GLY A 484 -13.02 -9.51 12.56
N GLU A 485 -13.93 -9.91 13.44
CA GLU A 485 -13.80 -11.11 14.28
C GLU A 485 -13.89 -12.40 13.46
N GLY A 486 -13.30 -13.49 13.94
CA GLY A 486 -13.38 -14.82 13.33
C GLY A 486 -12.01 -15.40 13.01
N SER A 487 -11.69 -16.56 13.58
CA SER A 487 -10.41 -17.21 13.31
C SER A 487 -10.38 -17.88 11.96
N TRP A 488 -9.19 -17.97 11.38
CA TRP A 488 -8.98 -18.63 10.09
C TRP A 488 -7.61 -19.31 10.04
N SER A 489 -7.47 -20.29 9.16
CA SER A 489 -6.19 -20.88 8.79
C SER A 489 -6.16 -21.21 7.30
N ARG A 490 -4.97 -21.17 6.70
CA ARG A 490 -4.72 -21.47 5.29
C ARG A 490 -3.34 -22.08 5.10
N THR A 491 -3.25 -23.09 4.25
CA THR A 491 -1.97 -23.64 3.79
C THR A 491 -1.39 -22.78 2.66
N ILE A 492 -0.15 -22.35 2.85
CA ILE A 492 0.63 -21.55 1.91
C ILE A 492 1.82 -22.37 1.39
N GLY A 493 2.26 -22.07 0.17
CA GLY A 493 3.44 -22.66 -0.44
C GLY A 493 4.67 -21.78 -0.25
N ILE A 494 5.73 -22.33 0.34
CA ILE A 494 7.03 -21.68 0.50
C ILE A 494 8.06 -22.37 -0.40
N LYS A 495 8.85 -21.62 -1.16
CA LYS A 495 9.86 -22.19 -2.07
C LYS A 495 10.89 -23.04 -1.31
N TYR A 496 11.20 -24.22 -1.84
CA TYR A 496 12.22 -25.15 -1.34
C TYR A 496 13.26 -25.48 -2.44
N PRO A 497 14.57 -25.48 -2.13
CA PRO A 497 15.16 -24.99 -0.88
C PRO A 497 14.91 -23.49 -0.69
N PHE A 498 14.74 -23.09 0.58
CA PHE A 498 14.55 -21.69 0.92
C PHE A 498 15.85 -20.93 0.73
N THR A 499 15.85 -19.91 -0.11
CA THR A 499 17.01 -19.03 -0.34
C THR A 499 16.92 -17.86 0.63
N ALA A 500 17.83 -17.79 1.61
CA ALA A 500 17.86 -16.73 2.62
C ALA A 500 18.51 -15.42 2.10
N ASP A 501 18.67 -15.28 0.79
CA ASP A 501 19.30 -14.14 0.15
C ASP A 501 18.44 -12.89 0.30
N ARG A 502 19.06 -11.83 0.83
CA ARG A 502 18.40 -10.52 0.91
C ARG A 502 18.18 -9.96 -0.49
N THR A 503 17.00 -9.37 -0.71
CA THR A 503 16.76 -8.55 -1.89
C THR A 503 17.71 -7.36 -1.93
N PHE A 504 17.80 -6.73 -3.11
CA PHE A 504 18.65 -5.57 -3.29
C PHE A 504 18.22 -4.42 -2.36
N TYR A 505 16.93 -4.17 -2.23
CA TYR A 505 16.40 -3.18 -1.30
C TYR A 505 16.64 -3.56 0.16
N ALA A 506 16.48 -4.83 0.56
CA ALA A 506 16.79 -5.25 1.93
C ALA A 506 18.28 -5.05 2.30
N ARG A 507 19.19 -5.08 1.32
CA ARG A 507 20.62 -4.83 1.54
C ARG A 507 20.98 -3.35 1.62
N TRP A 508 20.44 -2.52 0.73
CA TRP A 508 20.86 -1.12 0.58
C TRP A 508 19.88 -0.09 1.15
N GLY A 509 18.64 -0.52 1.41
CA GLY A 509 17.54 0.32 1.86
C GLY A 509 17.31 1.53 0.95
N ASP A 510 16.82 2.61 1.56
CA ASP A 510 16.54 3.87 0.88
C ASP A 510 17.78 4.61 0.35
N ALA A 511 18.98 4.27 0.84
CA ALA A 511 20.22 4.96 0.47
C ALA A 511 20.51 4.83 -1.03
N PHE A 512 20.23 3.64 -1.60
CA PHE A 512 20.39 3.42 -3.03
C PHE A 512 19.44 4.27 -3.86
N VAL A 513 18.16 4.33 -3.49
CA VAL A 513 17.14 5.11 -4.20
C VAL A 513 17.52 6.58 -4.22
N PHE A 514 17.99 7.09 -3.08
CA PHE A 514 18.49 8.45 -2.97
C PHE A 514 19.67 8.68 -3.93
N GLY A 515 20.69 7.81 -3.86
CA GLY A 515 21.86 7.89 -4.73
C GLY A 515 21.50 7.83 -6.22
N ALA A 516 20.68 6.86 -6.62
CA ALA A 516 20.23 6.68 -8.01
C ALA A 516 19.41 7.88 -8.50
N SER A 517 18.46 8.38 -7.70
CA SER A 517 17.62 9.52 -8.06
C SER A 517 18.44 10.78 -8.32
N TRP A 518 19.44 11.06 -7.47
CA TRP A 518 20.30 12.23 -7.63
C TRP A 518 21.40 12.03 -8.68
N LEU A 519 21.82 10.80 -8.96
CA LEU A 519 22.74 10.50 -10.05
C LEU A 519 22.14 10.91 -11.42
N PHE A 520 20.83 10.75 -11.63
CA PHE A 520 20.18 11.25 -12.86
C PHE A 520 20.14 12.78 -12.94
N VAL A 521 20.10 13.47 -11.80
CA VAL A 521 20.08 14.93 -11.73
C VAL A 521 21.49 15.50 -11.94
N ILE A 522 22.50 14.93 -11.29
CA ILE A 522 23.88 15.43 -11.30
C ILE A 522 24.67 14.89 -12.51
N GLY A 523 24.33 13.68 -12.97
CA GLY A 523 25.08 12.90 -13.96
C GLY A 523 25.25 13.51 -15.36
N PRO A 524 24.39 14.41 -15.87
CA PRO A 524 24.69 15.14 -17.11
C PRO A 524 25.29 16.53 -16.80
N PRO A 525 26.55 16.79 -17.24
CA PRO A 525 26.88 16.65 -18.65
C PRO A 525 28.19 15.88 -18.90
N CYS A 526 28.26 14.57 -18.63
CA CYS A 526 29.26 13.75 -19.33
C CYS A 526 28.84 13.65 -20.80
N GLY A 527 29.49 14.44 -21.67
CA GLY A 527 29.20 14.59 -23.10
C GLY A 527 29.24 13.32 -23.95
N LEU A 528 29.53 12.15 -23.36
CA LEU A 528 29.59 10.87 -24.06
C LEU A 528 28.23 10.40 -24.56
N PHE A 529 27.14 10.52 -23.79
CA PHE A 529 25.82 10.08 -24.24
C PHE A 529 25.13 11.07 -25.18
N ARG A 530 25.40 12.37 -25.03
CA ARG A 530 24.70 13.40 -25.82
C ARG A 530 25.23 13.55 -27.24
N SER A 531 26.53 13.30 -27.49
CA SER A 531 27.07 13.38 -28.85
C SER A 531 26.90 12.07 -29.62
N THR A 532 27.16 10.91 -29.02
CA THR A 532 27.18 9.63 -29.76
C THR A 532 25.78 9.08 -30.03
N PHE A 533 24.88 9.08 -29.04
CA PHE A 533 23.54 8.50 -29.22
C PHE A 533 22.65 9.36 -30.13
N VAL A 534 22.72 10.69 -29.99
CA VAL A 534 21.96 11.61 -30.85
C VAL A 534 22.53 11.67 -32.26
N ALA A 535 23.87 11.59 -32.44
CA ALA A 535 24.46 11.47 -33.77
C ALA A 535 24.12 10.13 -34.44
N SER A 536 24.10 9.03 -33.69
CA SER A 536 23.75 7.70 -34.20
C SER A 536 22.26 7.58 -34.59
N LEU A 537 21.36 8.16 -33.80
CA LEU A 537 19.93 8.21 -34.16
C LEU A 537 19.63 9.18 -35.31
N ARG A 538 20.34 10.31 -35.42
CA ARG A 538 20.20 11.21 -36.58
C ARG A 538 20.75 10.61 -37.87
N LEU A 539 21.80 9.78 -37.81
CA LEU A 539 22.36 9.13 -38.99
C LEU A 539 21.49 7.99 -39.55
N ARG A 540 20.52 7.46 -38.79
CA ARG A 540 19.62 6.39 -39.25
C ARG A 540 18.26 6.85 -39.75
N LEU A 541 17.94 8.15 -39.69
CA LEU A 541 16.60 8.67 -39.99
C LEU A 541 16.56 9.71 -41.13
N HIS A 542 17.66 9.94 -41.87
CA HIS A 542 17.65 10.79 -43.07
C HIS A 542 17.82 9.97 -44.36
N ASP A 543 16.69 9.88 -45.09
CA ASP A 543 16.42 9.58 -46.51
C ASP A 543 16.86 8.26 -47.18
N PRO A 544 15.89 7.44 -47.64
CA PRO A 544 15.97 6.73 -48.91
C PRO A 544 15.44 7.65 -50.03
N THR A 545 16.31 8.20 -50.87
CA THR A 545 15.89 8.82 -52.13
C THR A 545 15.42 7.73 -53.12
N PRO A 546 14.24 7.88 -53.76
CA PRO A 546 13.81 6.96 -54.79
C PRO A 546 14.55 7.27 -56.11
N ALA A 547 15.22 6.26 -56.65
CA ALA A 547 15.81 6.30 -57.98
C ALA A 547 14.70 6.43 -59.04
N ARG A 548 14.77 7.48 -59.86
CA ARG A 548 14.00 7.60 -61.10
C ARG A 548 14.97 7.80 -62.25
N SER A 549 15.12 6.77 -63.08
CA SER A 549 15.77 6.83 -64.39
C SER A 549 14.76 7.30 -65.44
N THR A 550 15.17 8.21 -66.33
CA THR A 550 14.96 8.16 -67.79
C THR A 550 15.61 9.37 -68.49
N ALA A 551 16.66 9.07 -69.25
CA ALA A 551 17.02 9.50 -70.63
C ALA A 551 16.99 10.99 -71.10
N GLN A 552 18.20 11.47 -71.46
CA GLN A 552 18.63 12.15 -72.71
C GLN A 552 18.20 13.61 -73.06
N PRO A 553 18.88 14.33 -74.01
CA PRO A 553 20.32 14.62 -74.12
C PRO A 553 20.65 16.08 -74.60
N SER A 554 21.95 16.42 -74.69
CA SER A 554 22.57 17.55 -75.45
C SER A 554 22.31 18.97 -74.91
N SER A 555 23.18 19.99 -75.01
CA SER A 555 24.31 20.28 -75.89
C SER A 555 25.20 21.41 -75.31
N SER A 556 26.52 21.27 -75.50
CA SER A 556 27.51 22.27 -75.96
C SER A 556 27.74 23.63 -75.27
N ALA A 557 29.05 23.89 -75.08
CA ALA A 557 29.79 25.14 -75.23
C ALA A 557 29.60 26.23 -74.15
N GLY A 558 30.63 26.92 -73.66
CA GLY A 558 32.04 26.96 -73.98
C GLY A 558 32.65 28.26 -73.39
N ALA A 559 33.98 28.26 -73.21
CA ALA A 559 34.87 29.43 -73.17
C ALA A 559 34.75 30.42 -71.98
N THR A 560 35.75 31.16 -71.50
CA THR A 560 37.23 31.21 -71.52
C THR A 560 37.63 32.45 -70.65
N ARG A 561 38.90 32.52 -70.19
CA ARG A 561 39.66 33.70 -69.68
C ARG A 561 39.34 34.16 -68.24
N GLY A 562 40.28 34.64 -67.44
CA GLY A 562 41.72 34.95 -67.52
C GLY A 562 42.19 35.39 -66.11
N LEU A 563 43.35 34.96 -65.62
CA LEU A 563 44.68 35.61 -65.68
C LEU A 563 44.94 36.73 -64.65
N SER A 564 46.10 36.58 -63.98
CA SER A 564 46.90 37.52 -63.15
C SER A 564 46.48 37.77 -61.69
N SER A 565 47.38 38.05 -60.74
CA SER A 565 48.77 37.65 -60.39
C SER A 565 49.10 38.41 -59.09
N ASP A 566 49.98 37.83 -58.28
CA ASP A 566 50.88 38.47 -57.31
C ASP A 566 50.49 38.74 -55.84
N LEU A 567 51.55 38.53 -55.01
CA LEU A 567 51.89 39.06 -53.69
C LEU A 567 51.74 38.17 -52.44
N ILE A 568 52.77 37.32 -52.25
CA ILE A 568 53.76 37.32 -51.14
C ILE A 568 53.31 37.93 -49.80
N GLY A 569 53.40 37.14 -48.71
CA GLY A 569 53.52 37.71 -47.37
C GLY A 569 53.31 36.73 -46.21
N ASN A 570 54.31 35.91 -45.91
CA ASN A 570 54.44 35.20 -44.63
C ASN A 570 54.91 36.19 -43.53
N PRO A 571 54.47 36.07 -42.27
CA PRO A 571 55.47 36.22 -41.21
C PRO A 571 55.38 35.18 -40.09
N ARG A 572 56.59 34.87 -39.63
CA ARG A 572 57.01 34.03 -38.50
C ARG A 572 56.45 34.48 -37.14
N PRO A 573 56.36 33.58 -36.15
CA PRO A 573 56.17 33.93 -34.74
C PRO A 573 57.50 34.35 -34.10
N ARG A 574 57.42 35.29 -33.13
CA ARG A 574 58.57 35.88 -32.43
C ARG A 574 58.53 35.48 -30.95
N GLU A 575 59.60 34.85 -30.49
CA GLU A 575 59.95 34.60 -29.09
C GLU A 575 60.35 35.89 -28.35
N ARG A 576 59.99 35.99 -27.06
CA ARG A 576 60.93 36.07 -25.91
C ARG A 576 60.21 36.23 -24.56
N ASN A 577 60.51 35.28 -23.65
CA ASN A 577 60.99 35.38 -22.25
C ASN A 577 60.41 36.51 -21.36
N SER A 578 60.06 36.32 -20.07
CA SER A 578 60.66 35.45 -19.04
C SER A 578 59.78 35.41 -17.77
N ALA A 579 59.78 34.25 -17.10
CA ALA A 579 59.72 33.95 -15.65
C ALA A 579 58.83 34.76 -14.68
N VAL A 580 57.97 34.08 -13.91
CA VAL A 580 58.13 33.78 -12.45
C VAL A 580 56.82 33.16 -11.87
N SER A 581 57.02 32.05 -11.16
CA SER A 581 56.24 31.29 -10.15
C SER A 581 54.69 31.36 -10.04
N SER A 582 54.09 30.16 -10.02
CA SER A 582 53.21 29.57 -8.97
C SER A 582 52.33 28.48 -9.61
N SER A 583 52.75 27.21 -9.52
CA SER A 583 52.30 26.25 -8.50
C SER A 583 50.84 25.80 -8.69
N LEU A 584 50.60 24.75 -9.48
CA LEU A 584 49.41 23.89 -9.40
C LEU A 584 49.68 22.58 -10.17
N ASP A 585 50.25 21.61 -9.44
CA ASP A 585 50.15 20.18 -9.75
C ASP A 585 49.94 19.44 -8.42
N CYS A 586 49.32 18.26 -8.52
CA CYS A 586 49.00 17.27 -7.47
C CYS A 586 47.59 17.34 -6.84
N PHE A 587 46.70 16.45 -7.32
CA PHE A 587 45.77 15.74 -6.45
C PHE A 587 46.19 14.26 -6.44
N GLN A 588 46.86 13.85 -5.36
CA GLN A 588 47.09 12.46 -4.99
C GLN A 588 45.84 11.91 -4.30
N PHE A 589 45.53 10.64 -4.59
CA PHE A 589 44.52 9.85 -3.91
C PHE A 589 44.98 9.57 -2.48
N ILE A 590 44.11 9.85 -1.50
CA ILE A 590 44.27 9.41 -0.11
C ILE A 590 43.71 7.99 -0.04
N THR A 591 44.60 7.01 0.14
CA THR A 591 44.26 5.63 0.48
C THR A 591 44.20 5.45 2.00
N SER A 592 43.54 4.38 2.45
CA SER A 592 43.17 4.10 3.84
C SER A 592 44.34 3.90 4.83
N ASP A 593 45.58 4.15 4.42
CA ASP A 593 46.79 3.89 5.20
C ASP A 593 47.38 5.15 5.85
N ASP A 594 46.78 6.34 5.65
CA ASP A 594 47.33 7.64 6.08
C ASP A 594 46.72 8.24 7.37
N LEU A 595 46.18 7.44 8.29
CA LEU A 595 45.72 7.94 9.60
C LEU A 595 46.50 7.32 10.77
N PRO A 596 47.24 8.12 11.58
CA PRO A 596 47.97 7.62 12.74
C PRO A 596 47.16 7.83 14.01
N ILE A 597 46.48 6.79 14.51
CA ILE A 597 46.11 6.71 15.93
C ILE A 597 46.31 5.27 16.39
N GLN A 598 47.29 5.09 17.28
CA GLN A 598 47.54 3.87 18.04
C GLN A 598 46.39 3.59 19.00
N LEU A 599 45.96 2.33 19.06
CA LEU A 599 45.33 1.75 20.25
C LEU A 599 45.85 0.30 20.37
N ASP A 600 46.69 0.12 21.38
CA ASP A 600 47.30 -1.12 21.81
C ASP A 600 46.29 -2.08 22.44
N ASP A 601 46.71 -3.36 22.43
CA ASP A 601 46.30 -4.49 23.25
C ASP A 601 45.01 -5.26 22.90
N SER A 602 45.22 -6.26 22.03
CA SER A 602 44.52 -7.55 22.02
C SER A 602 44.90 -8.40 23.24
N PRO A 603 44.08 -9.42 23.56
CA PRO A 603 44.70 -10.74 23.64
C PRO A 603 43.97 -11.80 22.81
N GLN A 604 44.80 -12.53 22.08
CA GLN A 604 44.50 -13.78 21.40
C GLN A 604 43.95 -14.82 22.38
N HIS A 605 42.94 -15.60 21.96
CA HIS A 605 42.71 -16.90 22.57
C HIS A 605 42.79 -18.03 21.55
N ARG A 606 43.77 -18.87 21.87
CA ARG A 606 44.17 -20.16 21.32
C ARG A 606 43.12 -21.21 21.69
N SER A 607 42.76 -22.04 20.71
CA SER A 607 41.96 -23.25 20.87
C SER A 607 42.81 -24.38 21.45
N ASP A 608 42.37 -24.96 22.58
CA ASP A 608 42.73 -26.31 23.02
C ASP A 608 41.55 -26.93 23.80
N SER A 609 41.53 -28.26 23.79
CA SER A 609 40.47 -29.23 24.08
C SER A 609 40.08 -29.47 25.55
N LEU A 610 38.76 -29.70 25.81
CA LEU A 610 38.09 -30.61 26.80
C LEU A 610 38.48 -30.54 28.31
N PRO A 611 37.69 -31.06 29.29
CA PRO A 611 36.25 -31.30 29.41
C PRO A 611 35.61 -30.82 30.77
N THR A 612 34.27 -30.88 30.86
CA THR A 612 33.38 -31.08 32.04
C THR A 612 33.46 -30.21 33.32
N GLU A 613 32.26 -29.99 33.89
CA GLU A 613 31.89 -29.67 35.30
C GLU A 613 31.55 -28.21 35.68
N PHE A 614 30.25 -28.02 35.97
CA PHE A 614 29.66 -26.99 36.84
C PHE A 614 30.17 -27.18 38.29
N PRO A 615 30.37 -26.12 39.12
CA PRO A 615 29.24 -25.58 39.90
C PRO A 615 29.29 -24.08 40.34
N SER A 616 28.09 -23.51 40.49
CA SER A 616 27.54 -22.53 41.47
C SER A 616 28.34 -21.35 42.12
N HIS A 617 27.76 -20.14 41.97
CA HIS A 617 27.69 -18.94 42.87
C HIS A 617 28.94 -18.05 43.07
N PRO A 618 28.82 -16.82 43.65
CA PRO A 618 27.99 -15.63 43.36
C PRO A 618 28.81 -14.29 43.31
N PHE A 619 28.12 -13.15 43.12
CA PHE A 619 28.60 -11.74 43.20
C PHE A 619 29.53 -11.19 42.10
N ALA A 620 28.97 -10.30 41.27
CA ALA A 620 29.75 -9.27 40.57
C ALA A 620 29.02 -7.92 40.65
N THR A 621 29.79 -6.91 41.04
CA THR A 621 29.49 -5.49 41.17
C THR A 621 29.09 -4.83 39.85
N PRO A 622 28.31 -3.73 39.88
CA PRO A 622 27.78 -3.11 38.66
C PRO A 622 28.83 -2.22 37.98
N ILE A 623 28.98 -2.41 36.67
CA ILE A 623 29.65 -1.50 35.73
C ILE A 623 28.65 -0.37 35.41
N PRO A 624 29.06 0.92 35.39
CA PRO A 624 28.13 2.02 35.14
C PRO A 624 27.68 2.07 33.66
N PRO A 625 26.40 2.36 33.36
CA PRO A 625 25.95 2.51 32.00
C PRO A 625 26.46 3.81 31.37
N SER A 626 26.99 3.68 30.16
CA SER A 626 27.26 4.76 29.21
C SER A 626 26.02 5.63 29.03
N ALA A 627 26.17 6.93 29.30
CA ALA A 627 25.12 7.93 29.20
C ALA A 627 24.74 8.20 27.74
N ALA A 628 23.78 7.42 27.22
CA ALA A 628 22.95 7.84 26.10
C ALA A 628 21.76 8.63 26.67
N ASN A 629 21.89 9.97 26.69
CA ASN A 629 20.79 10.86 27.07
C ASN A 629 19.61 10.71 26.10
N PRO A 630 18.40 10.31 26.55
CA PRO A 630 17.21 10.45 25.73
C PRO A 630 16.79 11.92 25.75
N ILE A 631 16.84 12.56 24.58
CA ILE A 631 16.24 13.89 24.38
C ILE A 631 14.72 13.70 24.50
N SER A 632 14.19 13.92 25.71
CA SER A 632 12.77 14.07 25.96
C SER A 632 12.30 15.37 25.29
N LEU A 633 11.79 15.20 24.08
CA LEU A 633 11.31 16.26 23.23
C LEU A 633 9.90 16.64 23.72
N ARG A 634 9.79 17.72 24.52
CA ARG A 634 8.53 18.43 24.79
C ARG A 634 7.99 19.00 23.47
N ILE A 635 7.36 18.15 22.67
CA ILE A 635 6.79 18.46 21.35
C ILE A 635 5.31 18.79 21.54
N GLY A 636 4.99 20.07 21.52
CA GLY A 636 3.63 20.56 21.36
C GLY A 636 3.64 22.01 20.90
N GLY A 637 4.30 22.88 21.67
CA GLY A 637 4.48 24.29 21.30
C GLY A 637 5.69 24.57 20.41
N SER A 638 6.79 23.83 20.57
CA SER A 638 8.08 24.13 19.93
C SER A 638 8.06 23.89 18.42
N LEU A 639 7.34 22.86 17.94
CA LEU A 639 7.35 22.48 16.52
C LEU A 639 6.60 23.51 15.63
N VAL A 640 5.48 24.05 16.14
CA VAL A 640 4.76 25.17 15.49
C VAL A 640 5.62 26.44 15.52
N HIS A 641 6.31 26.72 16.63
CA HIS A 641 7.17 27.89 16.75
C HIS A 641 8.43 27.79 15.86
N TYR A 642 9.07 26.62 15.77
CA TYR A 642 10.18 26.35 14.86
C TYR A 642 9.76 26.39 13.39
N PHE A 643 8.55 25.92 13.07
CA PHE A 643 8.00 25.99 11.73
C PHE A 643 7.68 27.44 11.32
N LEU A 644 7.01 28.21 12.19
CA LEU A 644 6.75 29.65 11.97
C LEU A 644 8.07 30.45 11.88
N HIS A 645 9.06 30.12 12.70
CA HIS A 645 10.39 30.72 12.66
C HIS A 645 11.17 30.32 11.39
N SER A 646 11.03 29.09 10.91
CA SER A 646 11.62 28.62 9.65
C SER A 646 10.96 29.28 8.44
N LEU A 647 9.64 29.46 8.46
CA LEU A 647 8.91 30.25 7.46
C LEU A 647 9.32 31.73 7.50
N ALA A 648 9.54 32.30 8.69
CA ALA A 648 10.04 33.66 8.84
C ALA A 648 11.47 33.81 8.30
N ARG A 649 12.35 32.83 8.54
CA ARG A 649 13.70 32.79 7.97
C ARG A 649 13.69 32.60 6.45
N LEU A 650 12.80 31.75 5.92
CA LEU A 650 12.60 31.58 4.48
C LEU A 650 12.08 32.87 3.83
N LYS A 651 11.18 33.60 4.50
CA LYS A 651 10.69 34.93 4.09
C LYS A 651 11.81 35.98 4.10
N SER A 652 12.73 35.92 5.05
CA SER A 652 13.91 36.79 5.11
C SER A 652 14.91 36.47 3.97
N PHE A 653 15.17 35.19 3.73
CA PHE A 653 16.06 34.73 2.68
C PHE A 653 15.53 35.06 1.28
N THR A 654 14.23 34.83 1.03
CA THR A 654 13.57 35.19 -0.22
C THR A 654 13.53 36.70 -0.46
N ARG A 655 13.27 37.53 0.57
CA ARG A 655 13.41 39.00 0.47
C ARG A 655 14.83 39.43 0.11
N THR A 656 15.84 38.76 0.65
CA THR A 656 17.25 39.06 0.38
C THR A 656 17.63 38.71 -1.07
N LEU A 657 17.15 37.56 -1.56
CA LEU A 657 17.31 37.17 -2.97
C LEU A 657 16.57 38.10 -3.93
N LEU A 658 15.34 38.53 -3.59
CA LEU A 658 14.57 39.49 -4.40
C LEU A 658 15.26 40.85 -4.48
N ARG A 659 15.84 41.33 -3.36
CA ARG A 659 16.63 42.57 -3.32
C ARG A 659 17.91 42.48 -4.14
N LYS A 660 18.62 41.34 -4.14
CA LYS A 660 19.78 41.12 -5.02
C LYS A 660 19.38 41.15 -6.50
N ARG A 661 18.23 40.56 -6.86
CA ARG A 661 17.71 40.55 -8.24
C ARG A 661 17.29 41.94 -8.74
N LEU A 662 16.68 42.75 -7.87
CA LEU A 662 16.34 44.15 -8.18
C LEU A 662 17.57 45.05 -8.31
N ARG A 663 18.69 44.73 -7.64
CA ARG A 663 19.97 45.45 -7.81
C ARG A 663 20.71 45.07 -9.09
N GLN A 664 20.58 43.84 -9.58
CA GLN A 664 21.23 43.39 -10.83
C GLN A 664 20.57 43.94 -12.12
N HIS A 665 19.36 44.47 -12.06
CA HIS A 665 18.70 45.10 -13.22
C HIS A 665 18.93 46.62 -13.34
N ARG A 666 19.83 47.20 -12.54
CA ARG A 666 20.19 48.61 -12.61
C ARG A 666 21.61 48.76 -13.15
N SER A 667 21.79 48.52 -14.45
CA SER A 667 23.01 48.93 -15.16
C SER A 667 22.92 50.41 -15.56
N PRO A 668 24.02 51.17 -15.47
CA PRO A 668 24.03 52.58 -15.86
C PRO A 668 24.11 52.70 -17.39
N SER A 669 23.12 53.38 -18.00
CA SER A 669 23.20 53.77 -19.41
C SER A 669 24.22 54.90 -19.57
N THR A 670 25.22 54.64 -20.40
CA THR A 670 26.25 55.58 -20.86
C THR A 670 25.66 56.69 -21.73
N ASN A 671 26.20 57.90 -21.53
CA ASN A 671 25.91 59.14 -22.26
C ASN A 671 26.09 58.98 -23.78
N THR A 672 25.14 59.52 -24.56
CA THR A 672 25.46 60.03 -25.90
C THR A 672 24.57 61.23 -26.22
N SER A 673 25.21 62.21 -26.85
CA SER A 673 24.86 63.62 -26.98
C SER A 673 23.64 63.92 -27.84
N GLN A 674 23.05 65.07 -27.49
CA GLN A 674 22.02 65.90 -28.11
C GLN A 674 21.93 65.89 -29.65
N SER A 675 20.70 65.79 -30.15
CA SER A 675 20.13 66.78 -31.08
C SER A 675 18.59 66.78 -30.99
N HIS A 676 18.02 67.95 -30.72
CA HIS A 676 16.60 68.31 -30.89
C HIS A 676 16.25 68.32 -32.41
N PRO A 677 14.97 68.31 -32.86
CA PRO A 677 13.85 69.08 -32.28
C PRO A 677 12.41 68.51 -32.45
N VAL A 678 11.47 69.37 -32.02
CA VAL A 678 10.05 69.53 -32.42
C VAL A 678 8.98 68.93 -31.51
N PHE A 679 8.38 69.85 -30.75
CA PHE A 679 7.10 69.79 -30.06
C PHE A 679 5.94 69.44 -31.01
N VAL A 680 5.16 68.40 -30.68
CA VAL A 680 3.72 68.34 -30.99
C VAL A 680 2.93 67.83 -29.79
N ASN A 681 2.22 68.79 -29.23
CA ASN A 681 1.04 68.77 -28.37
C ASN A 681 0.15 67.50 -28.44
N LYS A 682 -0.14 66.86 -27.30
CA LYS A 682 -1.32 65.97 -27.16
C LYS A 682 -1.92 66.01 -25.74
N ARG A 683 -2.93 66.87 -25.63
CA ARG A 683 -4.18 66.82 -24.85
C ARG A 683 -4.29 65.85 -23.67
N ASN A 684 -4.57 66.45 -22.52
CA ASN A 684 -5.31 65.89 -21.39
C ASN A 684 -6.57 65.13 -21.83
N ILE A 685 -6.65 63.83 -21.51
CA ILE A 685 -7.92 63.10 -21.38
C ILE A 685 -8.14 62.86 -19.89
N ARG A 686 -9.02 63.67 -19.35
CA ARG A 686 -9.58 63.56 -18.00
C ARG A 686 -10.72 62.54 -18.09
N THR A 687 -10.47 61.28 -17.74
CA THR A 687 -11.55 60.29 -17.60
C THR A 687 -12.28 60.54 -16.29
N SER A 688 -13.43 61.20 -16.37
CA SER A 688 -14.47 61.21 -15.35
C SER A 688 -15.07 59.81 -15.24
N PHE A 689 -14.82 59.12 -14.13
CA PHE A 689 -15.64 57.97 -13.74
C PHE A 689 -16.89 58.50 -13.03
N GLN A 690 -18.05 58.28 -13.65
CA GLN A 690 -19.33 58.37 -12.96
C GLN A 690 -19.44 57.21 -11.96
N PRO A 691 -19.91 57.44 -10.72
CA PRO A 691 -20.29 56.36 -9.83
C PRO A 691 -21.62 55.75 -10.31
N VAL A 692 -21.61 54.45 -10.61
CA VAL A 692 -22.83 53.66 -10.77
C VAL A 692 -23.45 53.52 -9.38
N ALA A 693 -24.61 54.15 -9.19
CA ALA A 693 -25.42 54.01 -8.00
C ALA A 693 -26.02 52.59 -7.95
N TYR A 694 -25.74 51.87 -6.87
CA TYR A 694 -26.47 50.65 -6.54
C TYR A 694 -27.78 51.04 -5.86
N HIS A 695 -28.91 50.61 -6.41
CA HIS A 695 -30.20 50.65 -5.72
C HIS A 695 -30.15 49.67 -4.55
N CYS A 696 -30.20 50.20 -3.31
CA CYS A 696 -30.52 49.40 -2.13
C CYS A 696 -31.97 48.93 -2.25
N VAL A 697 -32.18 47.61 -2.22
CA VAL A 697 -33.49 47.01 -2.00
C VAL A 697 -33.69 46.94 -0.48
N ASP A 698 -34.72 47.64 -0.01
CA ASP A 698 -35.13 47.73 1.38
C ASP A 698 -35.83 46.41 1.79
N THR A 699 -35.38 45.80 2.90
CA THR A 699 -35.87 44.50 3.39
C THR A 699 -36.96 44.65 4.47
N ARG A 700 -37.69 45.78 4.50
CA ARG A 700 -38.70 46.07 5.54
C ARG A 700 -40.16 46.22 5.11
N GLU A 701 -40.52 45.93 3.87
CA GLU A 701 -41.93 45.90 3.46
C GLU A 701 -42.29 44.64 2.67
N LEU A 702 -42.46 43.52 3.37
CA LEU A 702 -43.39 42.45 2.97
C LEU A 702 -43.84 41.70 4.23
N SER A 703 -44.63 42.38 5.05
CA SER A 703 -45.46 41.78 6.09
C SER A 703 -46.89 42.29 5.94
N ALA A 704 -47.75 41.48 5.33
CA ALA A 704 -49.20 41.56 5.49
C ALA A 704 -49.81 40.16 5.30
N SER A 705 -50.34 39.63 6.42
CA SER A 705 -51.44 38.65 6.62
C SER A 705 -51.81 37.67 5.48
N SER A 706 -52.05 36.38 5.73
CA SER A 706 -53.00 35.87 6.75
C SER A 706 -52.78 34.40 7.14
N SER A 707 -53.20 34.14 8.37
CA SER A 707 -53.21 32.94 9.21
C SER A 707 -53.99 31.73 8.69
N LEU A 708 -53.49 30.52 8.97
CA LEU A 708 -54.24 29.50 9.71
C LEU A 708 -53.31 28.43 10.33
N THR A 709 -53.69 28.05 11.54
CA THR A 709 -52.93 27.38 12.60
C THR A 709 -53.23 25.88 12.59
N GLU A 710 -52.23 25.00 12.79
CA GLU A 710 -52.31 23.86 13.73
C GLU A 710 -50.96 23.14 13.97
N ILE A 711 -50.38 23.46 15.13
CA ILE A 711 -49.67 22.66 16.15
C ILE A 711 -49.20 21.23 15.79
N LEU A 712 -47.89 20.95 15.93
CA LEU A 712 -47.27 19.80 16.66
C LEU A 712 -45.71 19.96 16.70
N PRO A 713 -44.99 19.41 17.71
CA PRO A 713 -43.68 19.89 18.14
C PRO A 713 -42.49 19.31 17.37
N ALA A 714 -41.41 20.11 17.33
CA ALA A 714 -40.13 19.79 16.74
C ALA A 714 -39.29 18.85 17.63
N SER A 715 -39.10 17.60 17.18
CA SER A 715 -38.05 16.71 17.65
C SER A 715 -37.77 15.62 16.61
N SER A 716 -37.20 15.98 15.46
CA SER A 716 -36.64 15.02 14.47
C SER A 716 -36.03 15.74 13.25
N LEU A 717 -34.98 16.53 13.43
CA LEU A 717 -34.13 16.99 12.31
C LEU A 717 -32.67 17.00 12.74
N GLN A 718 -32.07 15.80 12.81
CA GLN A 718 -30.62 15.65 12.91
C GLN A 718 -30.17 14.32 12.27
N GLU A 719 -30.58 14.08 11.03
CA GLU A 719 -30.04 12.98 10.22
C GLU A 719 -30.14 13.34 8.73
N LEU A 720 -29.14 14.07 8.22
CA LEU A 720 -28.91 14.25 6.79
C LEU A 720 -27.49 14.82 6.58
N SER A 721 -26.51 13.92 6.45
CA SER A 721 -25.38 14.08 5.52
C SER A 721 -24.54 12.79 5.47
N SER A 722 -24.76 12.04 4.39
CA SER A 722 -24.05 10.86 3.85
C SER A 722 -22.53 11.05 3.65
N ALA A 723 -21.66 10.03 3.62
CA ALA A 723 -21.83 8.62 3.23
C ALA A 723 -20.86 7.67 4.00
N PRO A 724 -21.22 6.40 4.29
CA PRO A 724 -20.30 5.39 4.82
C PRO A 724 -19.67 4.50 3.72
N PRO A 725 -18.49 3.89 3.95
CA PRO A 725 -17.92 2.86 3.07
C PRO A 725 -18.79 1.59 3.10
N SER A 726 -18.81 0.86 1.99
CA SER A 726 -19.75 -0.22 1.66
C SER A 726 -19.57 -1.50 2.49
N PRO A 727 -20.54 -1.89 3.33
CA PRO A 727 -20.73 -3.29 3.70
C PRO A 727 -21.59 -4.00 2.62
N SER A 728 -21.41 -5.31 2.46
CA SER A 728 -22.08 -6.13 1.44
C SER A 728 -23.60 -5.98 1.49
N TRP A 729 -24.27 -6.00 0.33
CA TRP A 729 -25.71 -5.81 0.22
C TRP A 729 -26.55 -6.68 1.18
N LEU A 730 -26.11 -7.93 1.43
CA LEU A 730 -26.74 -8.87 2.36
C LEU A 730 -26.78 -8.33 3.81
N SER A 731 -25.68 -7.71 4.25
CA SER A 731 -25.58 -7.15 5.61
C SER A 731 -26.45 -5.92 5.85
N ARG A 732 -26.84 -5.20 4.78
CA ARG A 732 -27.64 -3.97 4.89
C ARG A 732 -29.15 -4.22 5.03
N ASN A 733 -29.65 -5.35 4.52
CA ASN A 733 -31.08 -5.56 4.33
C ASN A 733 -31.71 -6.67 5.18
N LEU A 734 -30.92 -7.45 5.94
CA LEU A 734 -31.45 -8.46 6.87
C LEU A 734 -31.93 -7.83 8.18
N PRO A 735 -33.22 -7.92 8.56
CA PRO A 735 -33.64 -7.63 9.92
C PRO A 735 -33.13 -8.74 10.85
N GLY A 736 -32.46 -8.36 11.93
CA GLY A 736 -32.02 -9.31 12.96
C GLY A 736 -33.22 -9.99 13.64
N HIS A 737 -33.56 -11.19 13.20
CA HIS A 737 -34.52 -12.05 13.88
C HIS A 737 -33.80 -13.08 14.74
N THR A 738 -33.90 -12.90 16.06
CA THR A 738 -33.61 -13.91 17.06
C THR A 738 -34.81 -14.85 17.20
N PRO A 739 -34.68 -16.17 16.97
CA PRO A 739 -35.74 -17.10 17.33
C PRO A 739 -35.74 -17.27 18.86
N ARG A 740 -36.85 -16.88 19.49
CA ARG A 740 -37.13 -17.13 20.91
C ARG A 740 -37.61 -18.58 21.03
N ILE A 741 -36.70 -19.52 21.28
CA ILE A 741 -37.05 -20.91 21.59
C ILE A 741 -37.46 -20.97 23.07
N SER A 742 -38.74 -21.24 23.30
CA SER A 742 -39.27 -21.63 24.61
C SER A 742 -39.01 -23.12 24.79
N GLU A 743 -38.24 -23.49 25.81
CA GLU A 743 -38.14 -24.86 26.31
C GLU A 743 -39.53 -25.35 26.74
N ARG A 744 -39.92 -26.53 26.28
CA ARG A 744 -40.92 -27.36 26.95
C ARG A 744 -40.55 -28.83 26.80
N GLU A 745 -40.28 -29.42 27.94
CA GLU A 745 -40.02 -30.84 28.19
C GLU A 745 -41.32 -31.65 28.11
N SER A 746 -41.35 -32.75 27.35
CA SER A 746 -41.99 -34.05 27.68
C SER A 746 -42.18 -34.97 26.45
N SER A 747 -42.13 -36.28 26.75
CA SER A 747 -41.96 -37.49 25.92
C SER A 747 -43.21 -37.94 25.09
N PRO A 748 -43.32 -39.21 24.64
CA PRO A 748 -43.27 -39.60 23.23
C PRO A 748 -44.62 -40.00 22.56
N VAL A 749 -44.65 -39.90 21.23
CA VAL A 749 -45.39 -40.64 20.17
C VAL A 749 -46.62 -41.48 20.62
N PRO A 750 -47.83 -41.22 20.05
CA PRO A 750 -48.32 -42.05 18.93
C PRO A 750 -49.13 -41.36 17.81
N SER A 751 -49.20 -42.13 16.72
CA SER A 751 -49.86 -42.07 15.39
C SER A 751 -51.27 -41.42 15.22
N PRO A 752 -51.73 -41.22 13.96
CA PRO A 752 -52.58 -40.11 13.56
C PRO A 752 -54.09 -40.45 13.46
N VAL A 753 -54.95 -39.48 13.77
CA VAL A 753 -56.37 -39.46 13.39
C VAL A 753 -56.75 -38.03 13.00
N SER A 754 -57.53 -37.93 11.92
CA SER A 754 -57.97 -36.71 11.23
C SER A 754 -59.25 -36.09 11.89
N PRO A 755 -59.85 -35.00 11.37
CA PRO A 755 -60.41 -33.83 12.09
C PRO A 755 -61.93 -33.99 12.39
N PRO A 756 -62.76 -33.01 12.86
CA PRO A 756 -62.68 -31.55 12.68
C PRO A 756 -63.38 -30.60 13.71
N GLU A 757 -63.49 -29.32 13.32
CA GLU A 757 -64.57 -28.35 13.58
C GLU A 757 -64.67 -27.46 14.86
N VAL A 758 -64.61 -26.14 14.59
CA VAL A 758 -65.63 -25.09 14.90
C VAL A 758 -65.55 -24.25 16.20
N SER A 759 -65.68 -22.92 15.96
CA SER A 759 -66.20 -21.81 16.80
C SER A 759 -65.37 -21.33 18.01
N ALA A 760 -64.92 -20.07 18.11
CA ALA A 760 -65.57 -18.75 18.12
C ALA A 760 -65.99 -18.26 19.52
N SER A 761 -65.80 -16.94 19.73
CA SER A 761 -66.29 -16.10 20.84
C SER A 761 -65.56 -16.25 22.19
N ALA A 762 -65.40 -15.24 23.05
CA ALA A 762 -65.53 -13.79 22.98
C ALA A 762 -65.03 -13.21 24.32
N SER A 763 -64.75 -11.91 24.30
CA SER A 763 -65.14 -10.92 25.31
C SER A 763 -64.29 -10.63 26.58
N ASN A 764 -64.27 -9.31 26.83
CA ASN A 764 -64.04 -8.55 28.08
C ASN A 764 -62.60 -8.14 28.43
N SER A 765 -62.28 -6.92 28.90
CA SER A 765 -62.87 -5.57 28.92
C SER A 765 -61.91 -4.71 29.79
N LEU A 766 -61.35 -3.62 29.27
CA LEU A 766 -61.52 -2.23 29.75
C LEU A 766 -60.89 -1.85 31.11
N LEU A 767 -59.80 -1.03 31.05
CA LEU A 767 -59.57 0.28 31.73
C LEU A 767 -59.66 0.39 33.29
N PRO A 768 -59.35 1.52 33.99
CA PRO A 768 -58.78 2.83 33.57
C PRO A 768 -57.72 3.48 34.52
N SER A 769 -57.16 4.62 34.06
CA SER A 769 -56.80 5.86 34.83
C SER A 769 -55.67 5.77 35.87
N SER A 770 -54.93 6.81 36.29
CA SER A 770 -54.76 8.24 35.98
C SER A 770 -53.55 8.70 36.83
N GLY A 771 -52.94 9.87 36.55
CA GLY A 771 -52.23 10.61 37.60
C GLY A 771 -50.86 11.21 37.26
N THR A 772 -50.89 12.34 36.56
CA THR A 772 -49.96 13.49 36.55
C THR A 772 -49.02 13.72 37.75
N ARG A 773 -47.79 14.22 37.47
CA ARG A 773 -47.08 15.41 38.08
C ARG A 773 -45.67 15.53 37.47
N LYS A 774 -45.40 16.49 36.57
CA LYS A 774 -44.86 17.86 36.74
C LYS A 774 -43.52 18.01 37.50
N CYS A 775 -42.52 18.48 36.75
CA CYS A 775 -41.17 18.92 37.14
C CYS A 775 -41.15 20.27 37.88
N VAL A 776 -40.09 20.51 38.67
CA VAL A 776 -39.53 21.84 38.98
C VAL A 776 -37.99 21.75 39.03
N CYS A 777 -37.34 22.72 38.40
CA CYS A 777 -35.89 22.96 38.32
C CYS A 777 -35.39 23.94 39.40
N SER A 778 -34.11 23.80 39.79
CA SER A 778 -33.16 24.88 40.18
C SER A 778 -31.81 24.20 40.52
N LYS A 779 -30.62 24.43 39.95
CA LYS A 779 -29.77 25.58 39.54
C LYS A 779 -29.02 26.30 40.69
N SER A 780 -27.67 26.21 40.60
CA SER A 780 -26.53 26.95 41.21
C SER A 780 -26.41 26.96 42.75
N SER A 781 -25.23 26.91 43.38
CA SER A 781 -24.11 27.87 43.27
C SER A 781 -22.84 27.38 43.99
N ASP A 782 -21.67 27.73 43.42
CA ASP A 782 -20.39 28.20 43.98
C ASP A 782 -19.79 27.78 45.36
N LEU A 783 -18.44 27.73 45.36
CA LEU A 783 -17.44 28.14 46.38
C LEU A 783 -16.52 27.09 47.05
N ASN A 784 -15.22 27.26 46.72
CA ASN A 784 -13.99 27.36 47.53
C ASN A 784 -13.46 26.23 48.44
N ASP A 785 -12.16 25.99 48.22
CA ASP A 785 -11.03 25.81 49.15
C ASP A 785 -11.16 24.94 50.40
N SER A 786 -10.27 23.93 50.52
CA SER A 786 -9.20 23.83 51.55
C SER A 786 -8.81 22.37 51.83
N GLN A 787 -7.53 22.05 51.63
CA GLN A 787 -6.80 21.00 52.39
C GLN A 787 -6.56 21.52 53.85
N PRO A 788 -6.26 20.69 54.89
CA PRO A 788 -5.18 19.69 54.88
C PRO A 788 -5.38 18.39 55.73
N SER A 789 -4.39 17.51 55.56
CA SER A 789 -3.95 16.25 56.20
C SER A 789 -4.53 15.74 57.54
N PRO A 790 -4.52 14.41 57.78
CA PRO A 790 -4.68 13.81 59.10
C PRO A 790 -3.33 13.41 59.74
N ALA A 791 -3.31 13.47 61.08
CA ALA A 791 -2.21 13.05 61.94
C ALA A 791 -2.41 11.63 62.51
N SER A 792 -1.31 10.88 62.58
CA SER A 792 -0.82 9.98 63.64
C SER A 792 -1.79 9.11 64.48
N VAL A 793 -1.44 7.83 64.69
CA VAL A 793 -0.97 7.27 66.00
C VAL A 793 -0.96 5.71 65.96
N PHE A 794 0.20 5.12 66.32
CA PHE A 794 0.49 3.70 66.70
C PHE A 794 -0.27 3.30 68.00
N PRO A 795 -0.47 2.01 68.43
CA PRO A 795 0.64 1.04 68.65
C PRO A 795 0.35 -0.50 68.68
N VAL A 796 1.45 -1.27 68.59
CA VAL A 796 1.86 -2.48 69.40
C VAL A 796 1.10 -3.84 69.35
N ARG A 797 1.91 -4.90 69.08
CA ARG A 797 1.97 -6.37 69.44
C ARG A 797 0.98 -6.97 70.47
N PRO A 798 0.79 -8.33 70.60
CA PRO A 798 1.76 -9.46 70.50
C PRO A 798 1.26 -10.72 69.69
N GLU A 799 2.08 -11.60 69.10
CA GLU A 799 2.89 -12.75 69.61
C GLU A 799 2.11 -13.75 70.50
N TRP A 800 2.02 -15.04 70.08
CA TRP A 800 2.16 -16.27 70.89
C TRP A 800 2.11 -17.55 70.03
N ASP A 801 2.96 -18.51 70.41
CA ASP A 801 3.24 -19.85 69.87
C ASP A 801 2.14 -20.90 70.13
N SER A 802 2.18 -22.03 69.39
CA SER A 802 2.10 -23.37 70.00
C SER A 802 2.64 -24.49 69.09
N THR A 803 3.33 -25.42 69.75
CA THR A 803 4.13 -26.57 69.28
C THR A 803 3.42 -27.92 69.52
N HIS A 804 4.04 -29.00 69.00
CA HIS A 804 3.86 -30.47 69.21
C HIS A 804 3.45 -31.22 67.91
N SER A 805 4.12 -32.28 67.41
CA SER A 805 4.82 -33.39 68.10
C SER A 805 5.97 -34.02 67.28
N LYS A 806 6.90 -34.63 68.04
CA LYS A 806 7.98 -35.59 67.71
C LYS A 806 7.41 -36.95 67.20
N GLU A 807 8.11 -38.01 66.75
CA GLU A 807 9.49 -38.51 66.81
C GLU A 807 9.57 -39.78 65.90
N ASN A 808 10.80 -40.24 65.58
CA ASN A 808 11.23 -41.60 65.21
C ASN A 808 11.75 -41.88 63.78
N LEU A 809 13.08 -41.87 63.69
CA LEU A 809 13.98 -42.68 62.84
C LEU A 809 14.21 -44.05 63.53
N PRO A 810 14.57 -45.15 62.82
CA PRO A 810 16.01 -45.39 62.53
C PRO A 810 16.35 -46.20 61.26
N GLY A 811 17.48 -45.85 60.64
CA GLY A 811 18.60 -46.78 60.40
C GLY A 811 18.61 -47.71 59.16
N PRO A 812 19.81 -48.18 58.75
CA PRO A 812 20.23 -48.28 57.34
C PRO A 812 20.59 -49.71 56.88
N HIS A 813 20.63 -49.97 55.57
CA HIS A 813 21.37 -51.12 55.01
C HIS A 813 21.83 -50.89 53.56
N GLU A 814 23.10 -51.24 53.34
CA GLU A 814 23.82 -51.44 52.07
C GLU A 814 24.55 -52.82 52.20
N PRO A 815 25.27 -53.34 51.19
CA PRO A 815 24.88 -54.10 49.98
C PRO A 815 25.30 -55.61 50.09
N PRO A 816 25.35 -56.46 49.02
CA PRO A 816 26.51 -56.48 48.10
C PRO A 816 26.35 -57.05 46.64
N LEU A 817 27.20 -56.53 45.74
CA LEU A 817 28.07 -57.23 44.74
C LEU A 817 27.58 -57.86 43.40
N LEU A 818 28.45 -57.61 42.40
CA LEU A 818 29.00 -58.50 41.34
C LEU A 818 28.31 -58.62 39.96
N PHE A 819 28.97 -58.11 38.90
CA PHE A 819 29.47 -58.80 37.68
C PHE A 819 29.93 -57.75 36.63
N LYS A 820 31.24 -57.52 36.41
CA LYS A 820 32.18 -58.16 35.46
C LYS A 820 32.05 -57.70 33.99
N SER A 821 33.07 -56.94 33.55
CA SER A 821 33.48 -56.69 32.16
C SER A 821 33.87 -58.01 31.45
N PRO A 822 33.88 -58.05 30.11
CA PRO A 822 35.19 -58.28 29.47
C PRO A 822 35.44 -57.54 28.14
N GLU A 823 36.73 -57.30 27.93
CA GLU A 823 37.39 -56.97 26.67
C GLU A 823 37.45 -58.16 25.69
N SER A 824 37.55 -57.80 24.40
CA SER A 824 38.34 -58.44 23.32
C SER A 824 37.99 -59.85 22.82
N GLY A 825 37.88 -59.97 21.49
CA GLY A 825 37.90 -61.27 20.80
C GLY A 825 37.47 -61.20 19.33
N LEU A 826 38.42 -60.92 18.44
CA LEU A 826 38.41 -61.36 17.04
C LEU A 826 38.31 -62.91 16.99
N PRO A 827 37.73 -63.50 15.93
CA PRO A 827 38.60 -63.98 14.84
C PRO A 827 38.03 -63.89 13.42
N SER A 828 39.00 -63.91 12.52
CA SER A 828 39.06 -64.10 11.08
C SER A 828 38.32 -65.31 10.46
N SER A 829 37.68 -65.11 9.31
CA SER A 829 37.84 -65.87 8.04
C SER A 829 37.05 -65.11 6.95
N GLN A 830 37.65 -64.58 5.87
CA GLN A 830 38.37 -65.20 4.75
C GLN A 830 37.44 -65.98 3.81
N ALA A 831 36.94 -65.32 2.77
CA ALA A 831 36.75 -65.89 1.42
C ALA A 831 36.62 -64.76 0.38
N ASP A 832 37.56 -64.80 -0.54
CA ASP A 832 37.82 -63.91 -1.69
C ASP A 832 36.74 -63.96 -2.79
N PHE A 833 36.57 -62.91 -3.59
CA PHE A 833 37.06 -62.85 -4.99
C PHE A 833 36.69 -61.55 -5.74
N HIS A 834 37.76 -60.86 -6.18
CA HIS A 834 37.98 -60.00 -7.35
C HIS A 834 37.10 -58.76 -7.65
N SER A 835 37.68 -57.54 -7.62
CA SER A 835 38.55 -56.88 -8.64
C SER A 835 37.66 -56.08 -9.60
N THR A 836 37.87 -54.83 -10.02
CA THR A 836 39.00 -53.89 -10.22
C THR A 836 38.26 -52.58 -10.63
N ALA A 837 38.67 -51.33 -10.43
CA ALA A 837 39.97 -50.70 -10.52
C ALA A 837 39.88 -49.23 -10.03
N LYS A 838 40.94 -48.80 -9.34
CA LYS A 838 41.66 -47.51 -9.49
C LYS A 838 40.93 -46.17 -9.20
N HIS A 839 40.93 -45.75 -7.93
CA HIS A 839 41.85 -44.75 -7.32
C HIS A 839 42.67 -43.80 -8.24
N PRO A 840 43.20 -42.64 -7.75
CA PRO A 840 42.81 -41.89 -6.54
C PRO A 840 43.12 -40.35 -6.50
N LEU A 841 42.87 -39.78 -5.30
CA LEU A 841 43.72 -38.88 -4.51
C LEU A 841 43.57 -37.34 -4.66
N THR A 842 43.02 -36.75 -3.58
CA THR A 842 43.57 -35.68 -2.72
C THR A 842 44.25 -34.44 -3.31
N ALA A 843 43.79 -33.28 -2.82
CA ALA A 843 44.61 -32.18 -2.25
C ALA A 843 43.64 -31.17 -1.60
N SER A 844 43.62 -30.89 -0.29
CA SER A 844 44.57 -30.12 0.54
C SER A 844 44.64 -28.61 0.26
N ASN A 845 44.35 -27.86 1.34
CA ASN A 845 44.58 -26.44 1.64
C ASN A 845 45.71 -25.70 0.90
N LEU A 846 45.48 -24.40 0.60
CA LEU A 846 46.34 -23.21 0.79
C LEU A 846 45.76 -22.06 -0.07
N SER A 847 45.25 -20.98 0.51
CA SER A 847 45.96 -19.77 1.00
C SER A 847 46.62 -18.93 -0.10
N ASN A 848 46.15 -17.68 -0.20
CA ASN A 848 46.80 -16.45 -0.65
C ASN A 848 48.00 -16.53 -1.58
N ARG A 849 47.88 -15.91 -2.76
CA ARG A 849 48.96 -15.08 -3.30
C ARG A 849 48.50 -14.04 -4.32
N ASP A 850 49.15 -12.89 -4.19
CA ASP A 850 49.13 -11.68 -5.01
C ASP A 850 49.35 -11.92 -6.51
N PHE A 851 48.87 -11.00 -7.34
CA PHE A 851 49.39 -10.81 -8.69
C PHE A 851 49.64 -9.33 -9.01
N GLN A 852 50.92 -8.98 -9.04
CA GLN A 852 51.47 -7.78 -9.65
C GLN A 852 51.59 -7.92 -11.17
N SER A 853 51.55 -6.75 -11.80
CA SER A 853 51.76 -6.37 -13.20
C SER A 853 52.99 -6.96 -13.91
N GLY A 854 52.87 -7.22 -15.22
CA GLY A 854 54.00 -7.24 -16.17
C GLY A 854 53.72 -7.97 -17.50
N PRO A 855 54.34 -7.60 -18.64
CA PRO A 855 53.65 -7.47 -19.92
C PRO A 855 54.05 -8.47 -21.04
N ALA A 856 53.30 -8.37 -22.15
CA ALA A 856 53.62 -8.74 -23.54
C ALA A 856 53.41 -10.19 -24.01
N SER A 857 52.40 -10.38 -24.86
CA SER A 857 52.54 -10.60 -26.33
C SER A 857 51.37 -11.43 -26.87
N LEU A 858 50.52 -10.80 -27.70
CA LEU A 858 49.44 -11.45 -28.44
C LEU A 858 49.74 -11.32 -29.95
N PRO A 859 49.62 -12.40 -30.74
CA PRO A 859 49.75 -12.30 -32.20
C PRO A 859 48.42 -11.88 -32.84
N HIS A 860 48.54 -10.96 -33.78
CA HIS A 860 47.52 -10.58 -34.74
C HIS A 860 47.14 -11.77 -35.64
N ASN A 861 45.84 -12.00 -35.80
CA ASN A 861 45.15 -12.01 -37.11
C ASN A 861 43.68 -12.42 -36.95
N LEU A 862 42.82 -11.83 -37.80
CA LEU A 862 41.42 -12.15 -38.10
C LEU A 862 40.33 -11.38 -37.33
N LEU A 863 40.10 -10.15 -37.77
CA LEU A 863 38.76 -9.61 -38.10
C LEU A 863 38.87 -9.04 -39.52
N PRO A 864 37.86 -9.23 -40.38
CA PRO A 864 36.82 -8.20 -40.39
C PRO A 864 35.39 -8.70 -40.67
N LEU A 865 34.45 -7.81 -40.34
CA LEU A 865 33.04 -7.70 -40.77
C LEU A 865 31.98 -8.00 -39.71
N LEU A 866 31.78 -7.00 -38.85
CA LEU A 866 30.53 -6.76 -38.14
C LEU A 866 29.93 -5.48 -38.73
N ASN A 867 29.04 -5.66 -39.71
CA ASN A 867 28.23 -4.61 -40.29
C ASN A 867 26.75 -5.01 -40.12
N THR A 868 25.95 -4.07 -39.62
CA THR A 868 24.49 -3.92 -39.89
C THR A 868 23.61 -5.17 -39.77
N MET A 869 22.99 -5.39 -38.59
CA MET A 869 21.69 -6.08 -38.51
C MET A 869 20.58 -5.07 -38.78
N ASP A 870 20.10 -5.05 -40.03
CA ASP A 870 18.83 -4.45 -40.43
C ASP A 870 17.70 -5.47 -40.20
N PHE A 871 16.81 -5.16 -39.26
CA PHE A 871 15.61 -5.94 -38.97
C PHE A 871 14.45 -5.43 -39.83
N THR A 872 14.50 -5.60 -41.15
CA THR A 872 13.33 -5.50 -42.05
C THR A 872 13.66 -6.15 -43.40
N GLY A 873 13.32 -7.43 -43.54
CA GLY A 873 13.52 -8.16 -44.79
C GLY A 873 12.99 -9.58 -44.70
N LYS A 874 11.67 -9.75 -44.76
CA LYS A 874 11.06 -11.04 -45.11
C LYS A 874 11.52 -11.40 -46.53
N GLN A 875 12.35 -12.41 -46.65
CA GLN A 875 12.80 -12.93 -47.94
C GLN A 875 11.60 -13.51 -48.71
N ALA A 876 11.36 -12.97 -49.89
CA ALA A 876 10.29 -13.34 -50.82
C ALA A 876 10.65 -14.54 -51.70
N ALA A 877 11.38 -15.53 -51.18
CA ALA A 877 11.83 -16.69 -51.96
C ALA A 877 11.30 -18.05 -51.44
N GLU A 878 10.44 -18.04 -50.43
CA GLU A 878 9.88 -19.28 -49.86
C GLU A 878 8.40 -19.12 -49.49
N VAL A 879 7.63 -18.47 -50.37
CA VAL A 879 6.17 -18.59 -50.39
C VAL A 879 5.84 -19.47 -51.58
N VAL A 880 5.70 -20.76 -51.33
CA VAL A 880 5.10 -21.70 -52.28
C VAL A 880 3.63 -21.28 -52.40
N ASP A 881 3.35 -20.50 -53.43
CA ASP A 881 2.01 -20.10 -53.83
C ASP A 881 1.29 -21.35 -54.38
N PHE A 882 0.63 -22.11 -53.50
CA PHE A 882 -0.38 -23.09 -53.90
C PHE A 882 -1.62 -22.31 -54.36
N GLY A 883 -1.50 -21.69 -55.52
CA GLY A 883 -2.57 -21.07 -56.29
C GLY A 883 -3.50 -22.13 -56.86
N GLY A 884 -4.39 -22.63 -56.00
CA GLY A 884 -5.60 -23.33 -56.37
C GLY A 884 -6.61 -23.07 -55.26
N GLU A 885 -7.67 -22.32 -55.55
CA GLU A 885 -8.78 -22.18 -54.61
C GLU A 885 -9.26 -23.59 -54.25
N VAL A 886 -9.02 -23.98 -53.00
CA VAL A 886 -9.51 -25.26 -52.48
C VAL A 886 -11.03 -25.19 -52.53
N ASP A 887 -11.64 -26.00 -53.39
CA ASP A 887 -13.09 -26.05 -53.55
C ASP A 887 -13.72 -26.65 -52.29
N TYR A 888 -14.14 -25.77 -51.38
CA TYR A 888 -14.84 -26.12 -50.15
C TYR A 888 -16.33 -26.39 -50.35
N SER A 889 -16.85 -26.36 -51.59
CA SER A 889 -18.29 -26.58 -51.83
C SER A 889 -18.79 -27.97 -51.40
N ASN A 890 -17.88 -28.93 -51.21
CA ASN A 890 -18.18 -30.28 -50.71
C ASN A 890 -17.71 -30.54 -49.26
N TYR A 891 -17.10 -29.57 -48.57
CA TYR A 891 -16.72 -29.70 -47.17
C TYR A 891 -17.86 -29.24 -46.26
N ARG A 892 -18.70 -30.18 -45.82
CA ARG A 892 -19.65 -29.93 -44.74
C ARG A 892 -18.95 -30.12 -43.40
N TRP A 893 -18.33 -29.05 -42.91
CA TRP A 893 -17.86 -29.02 -41.53
C TRP A 893 -19.05 -29.30 -40.60
N PHE A 894 -18.89 -30.28 -39.70
CA PHE A 894 -19.87 -30.67 -38.66
C PHE A 894 -21.07 -31.54 -39.09
N ASP A 895 -21.09 -32.15 -40.28
CA ASP A 895 -22.18 -33.08 -40.66
C ASP A 895 -22.25 -34.34 -39.78
N ASN A 896 -21.14 -34.71 -39.12
CA ASN A 896 -21.10 -35.75 -38.10
C ASN A 896 -20.50 -35.16 -36.83
N PRO A 897 -21.31 -34.69 -35.84
CA PRO A 897 -20.77 -34.37 -34.53
C PRO A 897 -20.01 -35.60 -34.01
N PRO A 898 -18.82 -35.43 -33.42
CA PRO A 898 -18.07 -36.55 -32.87
C PRO A 898 -18.99 -37.38 -31.98
N PRO A 899 -18.97 -38.73 -32.11
CA PRO A 899 -19.89 -39.59 -31.38
C PRO A 899 -19.78 -39.26 -29.90
N LYS A 900 -20.91 -38.85 -29.30
CA LYS A 900 -20.98 -38.53 -27.87
C LYS A 900 -20.39 -39.72 -27.12
N GLN A 901 -19.26 -39.51 -26.43
CA GLN A 901 -18.71 -40.53 -25.56
C GLN A 901 -19.82 -40.95 -24.60
N PRO A 902 -20.09 -42.27 -24.44
CA PRO A 902 -21.06 -42.73 -23.48
C PRO A 902 -20.66 -42.16 -22.11
N PRO A 903 -21.59 -41.50 -21.40
CA PRO A 903 -21.27 -40.90 -20.10
C PRO A 903 -20.67 -42.00 -19.22
N PRO A 904 -19.53 -41.75 -18.55
CA PRO A 904 -18.96 -42.73 -17.62
C PRO A 904 -20.07 -43.12 -16.63
N PRO A 905 -20.18 -44.41 -16.28
CA PRO A 905 -21.23 -44.89 -15.39
C PRO A 905 -21.20 -44.05 -14.12
N GLN A 906 -22.24 -43.22 -13.94
CA GLN A 906 -22.37 -42.38 -12.76
C GLN A 906 -22.47 -43.33 -11.57
N SER A 907 -21.46 -43.32 -10.71
CA SER A 907 -21.57 -43.97 -9.41
C SER A 907 -22.82 -43.39 -8.74
N VAL A 908 -23.72 -44.27 -8.30
CA VAL A 908 -24.92 -43.86 -7.56
C VAL A 908 -24.43 -43.22 -6.26
N GLY A 909 -24.20 -41.91 -6.31
CA GLY A 909 -23.70 -41.12 -5.19
C GLY A 909 -24.75 -41.13 -4.09
N THR A 910 -24.29 -41.24 -2.85
CA THR A 910 -25.14 -41.03 -1.67
C THR A 910 -25.90 -39.70 -1.82
N PRO A 911 -27.20 -39.64 -1.49
CA PRO A 911 -27.99 -38.41 -1.58
C PRO A 911 -27.25 -37.23 -0.95
N TYR A 912 -27.04 -36.16 -1.73
CA TYR A 912 -26.36 -34.97 -1.26
C TYR A 912 -27.19 -34.31 -0.14
N VAL A 913 -26.61 -34.21 1.05
CA VAL A 913 -27.18 -33.46 2.18
C VAL A 913 -26.42 -32.13 2.26
N PRO A 914 -27.06 -30.99 1.97
CA PRO A 914 -26.40 -29.69 2.02
C PRO A 914 -25.93 -29.36 3.44
N LEU A 915 -24.79 -28.68 3.55
CA LEU A 915 -24.29 -28.16 4.83
C LEU A 915 -25.23 -27.06 5.36
N PRO A 916 -25.40 -26.90 6.68
CA PRO A 916 -26.29 -25.87 7.25
C PRO A 916 -25.99 -24.45 6.75
N ASN A 917 -24.72 -24.08 6.60
CA ASN A 917 -24.32 -22.78 6.05
C ASN A 917 -24.81 -22.57 4.60
N VAL A 918 -24.87 -23.63 3.78
CA VAL A 918 -25.42 -23.56 2.42
C VAL A 918 -26.92 -23.27 2.46
N ILE A 919 -27.64 -23.86 3.43
CA ILE A 919 -29.08 -23.61 3.63
C ILE A 919 -29.29 -22.14 4.01
N GLU A 920 -28.60 -21.65 5.04
CA GLU A 920 -28.70 -20.26 5.50
C GLU A 920 -28.35 -19.25 4.39
N GLN A 921 -27.33 -19.54 3.57
CA GLN A 921 -26.98 -18.70 2.42
C GLN A 921 -28.10 -18.65 1.38
N ASN A 922 -28.70 -19.79 1.03
CA ASN A 922 -29.82 -19.83 0.07
C ASN A 922 -31.03 -19.07 0.62
N GLU A 923 -31.38 -19.24 1.89
CA GLU A 923 -32.46 -18.49 2.54
C GLU A 923 -32.20 -16.98 2.54
N ALA A 924 -30.96 -16.55 2.79
CA ALA A 924 -30.58 -15.15 2.72
C ALA A 924 -30.72 -14.58 1.29
N PHE A 925 -30.36 -15.35 0.26
CA PHE A 925 -30.60 -14.97 -1.15
C PHE A 925 -32.08 -14.94 -1.51
N GLU A 926 -32.89 -15.89 -1.05
CA GLU A 926 -34.33 -15.88 -1.30
C GLU A 926 -34.99 -14.64 -0.69
N PHE A 927 -34.67 -14.33 0.56
CA PHE A 927 -35.12 -13.11 1.23
C PHE A 927 -34.67 -11.85 0.45
N ALA A 928 -33.39 -11.80 0.10
CA ALA A 928 -32.80 -10.72 -0.70
C ALA A 928 -33.56 -10.47 -2.00
N LEU A 929 -33.76 -11.53 -2.78
CA LEU A 929 -34.41 -11.49 -4.08
C LEU A 929 -35.90 -11.13 -3.96
N SER A 930 -36.58 -11.60 -2.91
CA SER A 930 -37.98 -11.23 -2.66
C SER A 930 -38.16 -9.75 -2.28
N ALA A 931 -37.18 -9.16 -1.59
CA ALA A 931 -37.22 -7.74 -1.20
C ALA A 931 -36.79 -6.80 -2.34
N ALA A 932 -36.00 -7.29 -3.30
CA ALA A 932 -35.37 -6.50 -4.36
C ALA A 932 -36.33 -5.55 -5.13
N PRO A 933 -37.53 -5.97 -5.58
CA PRO A 933 -38.45 -5.07 -6.29
C PRO A 933 -38.96 -3.91 -5.42
N ASN A 934 -39.23 -4.18 -4.14
CA ASN A 934 -39.68 -3.17 -3.17
C ASN A 934 -38.56 -2.17 -2.86
N VAL A 935 -37.32 -2.65 -2.70
CA VAL A 935 -36.16 -1.78 -2.48
C VAL A 935 -35.90 -0.90 -3.70
N LEU A 936 -35.97 -1.45 -4.92
CA LEU A 936 -35.86 -0.66 -6.15
C LEU A 936 -36.92 0.44 -6.21
N TYR A 937 -38.18 0.11 -5.94
CA TYR A 937 -39.27 1.08 -5.93
C TYR A 937 -39.06 2.17 -4.87
N ALA A 938 -38.62 1.79 -3.66
CA ALA A 938 -38.31 2.75 -2.60
C ALA A 938 -37.17 3.69 -2.98
N ARG A 939 -36.09 3.18 -3.59
CA ARG A 939 -34.95 3.99 -4.07
C ARG A 939 -35.37 4.93 -5.19
N TYR A 940 -36.22 4.48 -6.11
CA TYR A 940 -36.80 5.35 -7.13
C TYR A 940 -37.65 6.46 -6.52
N LYS A 941 -38.48 6.15 -5.52
CA LYS A 941 -39.30 7.15 -4.83
C LYS A 941 -38.45 8.18 -4.07
N GLN A 942 -37.33 7.75 -3.47
CA GLN A 942 -36.45 8.62 -2.70
C GLN A 942 -35.54 9.50 -3.57
N TYR A 943 -34.96 8.94 -4.63
CA TYR A 943 -33.88 9.58 -5.40
C TYR A 943 -34.16 9.68 -6.91
N GLY A 944 -35.39 9.36 -7.33
CA GLY A 944 -35.76 9.32 -8.75
C GLY A 944 -34.94 8.30 -9.53
N GLN A 945 -34.61 8.65 -10.78
CA GLN A 945 -33.90 7.76 -11.70
C GLN A 945 -32.46 7.47 -11.26
N LEU A 946 -31.79 8.40 -10.56
CA LEU A 946 -30.45 8.17 -10.01
C LEU A 946 -30.45 7.09 -8.91
N GLY A 947 -31.54 6.98 -8.15
CA GLY A 947 -31.73 5.89 -7.18
C GLY A 947 -31.73 4.51 -7.84
N VAL A 948 -32.32 4.41 -9.02
CA VAL A 948 -32.33 3.17 -9.82
C VAL A 948 -30.93 2.82 -10.29
N LEU A 949 -30.14 3.80 -10.74
CA LEU A 949 -28.77 3.58 -11.20
C LEU A 949 -27.85 3.09 -10.06
N ALA A 950 -27.93 3.72 -8.88
CA ALA A 950 -27.19 3.28 -7.69
C ALA A 950 -27.63 1.88 -7.21
N TRP A 951 -28.92 1.58 -7.29
CA TRP A 951 -29.43 0.26 -6.96
C TRP A 951 -28.97 -0.81 -7.96
N CYS A 952 -28.82 -0.48 -9.24
CA CYS A 952 -28.31 -1.43 -10.25
C CYS A 952 -26.89 -1.92 -9.96
N SER A 953 -26.00 -1.08 -9.39
CA SER A 953 -24.67 -1.53 -8.98
C SER A 953 -24.74 -2.50 -7.79
N GLU A 954 -25.60 -2.22 -6.82
CA GLU A 954 -25.84 -3.10 -5.67
C GLU A 954 -26.44 -4.45 -6.10
N PHE A 955 -27.39 -4.43 -7.05
CA PHE A 955 -27.98 -5.64 -7.63
C PHE A 955 -26.95 -6.42 -8.45
N GLY A 956 -25.99 -5.75 -9.08
CA GLY A 956 -24.86 -6.40 -9.76
C GLY A 956 -24.01 -7.26 -8.83
N GLU A 957 -23.70 -6.77 -7.62
CA GLU A 957 -22.99 -7.54 -6.60
C GLU A 957 -23.79 -8.75 -6.12
N LEU A 958 -25.11 -8.60 -5.94
CA LEU A 958 -26.01 -9.72 -5.59
C LEU A 958 -25.96 -10.82 -6.66
N ILE A 959 -25.96 -10.44 -7.95
CA ILE A 959 -25.85 -11.38 -9.08
C ILE A 959 -24.52 -12.14 -9.04
N ASP A 960 -23.41 -11.46 -8.75
CA ASP A 960 -22.09 -12.09 -8.74
C ASP A 960 -21.94 -13.10 -7.59
N ASN A 961 -22.44 -12.78 -6.40
CA ASN A 961 -22.47 -13.74 -5.29
C ASN A 961 -23.40 -14.93 -5.56
N LEU A 962 -24.56 -14.68 -6.20
CA LEU A 962 -25.48 -15.74 -6.60
C LEU A 962 -24.86 -16.66 -7.67
N LYS A 963 -24.02 -16.12 -8.55
CA LYS A 963 -23.26 -16.89 -9.54
C LYS A 963 -22.25 -17.81 -8.89
N GLU A 964 -21.49 -17.30 -7.94
CA GLU A 964 -20.54 -18.10 -7.17
C GLU A 964 -21.23 -19.27 -6.46
N LEU A 965 -22.37 -19.02 -5.81
CA LEU A 965 -23.18 -20.07 -5.18
C LEU A 965 -23.61 -21.16 -6.18
N GLY A 966 -24.04 -20.76 -7.39
CA GLY A 966 -24.43 -21.69 -8.44
C GLY A 966 -23.26 -22.46 -9.05
N PHE A 967 -22.10 -21.82 -9.27
CA PHE A 967 -20.90 -22.51 -9.75
C PHE A 967 -20.35 -23.53 -8.75
N ASN A 968 -20.54 -23.28 -7.46
CA ASN A 968 -20.20 -24.23 -6.39
C ASN A 968 -21.18 -25.41 -6.30
N GLY A 969 -22.25 -25.45 -7.12
CA GLY A 969 -23.28 -26.48 -7.07
C GLY A 969 -24.18 -26.41 -5.83
N ASN A 970 -24.13 -25.29 -5.11
CA ASN A 970 -24.79 -25.11 -3.80
C ASN A 970 -26.10 -24.31 -3.92
N MET A 971 -26.55 -23.95 -5.12
CA MET A 971 -27.78 -23.20 -5.32
C MET A 971 -29.00 -24.11 -5.30
N PHE A 972 -30.00 -23.77 -4.47
CA PHE A 972 -31.26 -24.50 -4.42
C PHE A 972 -32.18 -24.12 -5.59
N VAL A 973 -33.05 -25.06 -5.97
CA VAL A 973 -34.06 -24.85 -7.02
C VAL A 973 -35.03 -23.73 -6.62
N THR A 974 -35.33 -23.60 -5.33
CA THR A 974 -36.16 -22.53 -4.76
C THR A 974 -35.50 -21.17 -4.96
N THR A 975 -34.21 -21.02 -4.61
CA THR A 975 -33.42 -19.81 -4.86
C THR A 975 -33.40 -19.43 -6.34
N ARG A 976 -33.15 -20.40 -7.22
CA ARG A 976 -33.18 -20.19 -8.68
C ARG A 976 -34.55 -19.71 -9.17
N THR A 977 -35.63 -20.31 -8.68
CA THR A 977 -37.01 -19.97 -9.05
C THR A 977 -37.38 -18.58 -8.54
N GLN A 978 -37.01 -18.25 -7.30
CA GLN A 978 -37.22 -16.92 -6.73
C GLN A 978 -36.45 -15.86 -7.51
N ALA A 979 -35.21 -16.13 -7.91
CA ALA A 979 -34.41 -15.21 -8.72
C ALA A 979 -35.04 -14.93 -10.09
N LEU A 980 -35.57 -15.94 -10.77
CA LEU A 980 -36.31 -15.78 -12.03
C LEU A 980 -37.60 -14.97 -11.84
N ARG A 981 -38.35 -15.25 -10.78
CA ARG A 981 -39.56 -14.48 -10.42
C ARG A 981 -39.24 -13.01 -10.15
N THR A 982 -38.19 -12.74 -9.39
CA THR A 982 -37.70 -11.38 -9.13
C THR A 982 -37.34 -10.67 -10.44
N CYS A 983 -36.69 -11.34 -11.40
CA CYS A 983 -36.41 -10.75 -12.72
C CYS A 983 -37.69 -10.31 -13.46
N GLU A 984 -38.74 -11.14 -13.44
CA GLU A 984 -40.04 -10.78 -14.04
C GLU A 984 -40.70 -9.59 -13.33
N GLU A 985 -40.67 -9.57 -12.00
CA GLU A 985 -41.24 -8.49 -11.20
C GLU A 985 -40.50 -7.16 -11.42
N LEU A 986 -39.17 -7.19 -11.55
CA LEU A 986 -38.36 -6.00 -11.88
C LEU A 986 -38.71 -5.43 -13.26
N LEU A 987 -38.88 -6.29 -14.28
CA LEU A 987 -39.27 -5.83 -15.63
C LEU A 987 -40.70 -5.29 -15.66
N LYS A 988 -41.64 -5.94 -14.95
CA LYS A 988 -43.01 -5.42 -14.79
C LYS A 988 -43.02 -4.06 -14.10
N LEU A 989 -42.26 -3.90 -13.02
CA LEU A 989 -42.11 -2.64 -12.29
C LEU A 989 -41.55 -1.55 -13.22
N THR A 990 -40.52 -1.89 -14.00
CA THR A 990 -39.88 -0.97 -14.96
C THR A 990 -40.84 -0.53 -16.06
N LYS A 991 -41.67 -1.43 -16.58
CA LYS A 991 -42.60 -1.14 -17.68
C LYS A 991 -43.82 -0.34 -17.26
N HIS A 992 -44.36 -0.60 -16.06
CA HIS A 992 -45.66 -0.07 -15.65
C HIS A 992 -45.60 0.97 -14.54
N ASN A 993 -44.61 0.89 -13.64
CA ASN A 993 -44.64 1.65 -12.38
C ASN A 993 -43.51 2.68 -12.26
N LEU A 994 -42.44 2.57 -13.06
CA LEU A 994 -41.32 3.51 -13.04
C LEU A 994 -41.34 4.41 -14.28
N ASP A 995 -41.54 5.71 -14.11
CA ASP A 995 -41.37 6.71 -15.18
C ASP A 995 -39.87 7.02 -15.39
N LEU A 996 -39.18 6.08 -16.06
CA LEU A 996 -37.76 6.18 -16.40
C LEU A 996 -37.58 6.85 -17.78
N LYS A 997 -37.35 8.16 -17.76
CA LYS A 997 -37.09 8.98 -18.96
C LYS A 997 -35.68 8.76 -19.53
N MET A 998 -34.69 8.46 -18.69
CA MET A 998 -33.32 8.20 -19.13
C MET A 998 -33.15 6.77 -19.67
N GLN A 999 -33.10 6.64 -20.99
CA GLN A 999 -32.96 5.36 -21.69
C GLN A 999 -31.72 4.56 -21.27
N ILE A 1000 -30.61 5.22 -20.93
CA ILE A 1000 -29.40 4.54 -20.46
C ILE A 1000 -29.63 3.75 -19.16
N ILE A 1001 -30.53 4.22 -18.29
CA ILE A 1001 -30.86 3.55 -17.03
C ILE A 1001 -31.75 2.33 -17.31
N VAL A 1002 -32.71 2.45 -18.23
CA VAL A 1002 -33.55 1.33 -18.69
C VAL A 1002 -32.68 0.23 -19.30
N MET A 1003 -31.72 0.62 -20.17
CA MET A 1003 -30.77 -0.32 -20.77
C MET A 1003 -29.88 -0.98 -19.71
N TYR A 1004 -29.34 -0.22 -18.75
CA TYR A 1004 -28.46 -0.76 -17.72
C TYR A 1004 -29.19 -1.73 -16.79
N LEU A 1005 -30.39 -1.37 -16.31
CA LEU A 1005 -31.24 -2.24 -15.50
C LEU A 1005 -31.59 -3.53 -16.26
N SER A 1006 -32.03 -3.41 -17.52
CA SER A 1006 -32.35 -4.56 -18.38
C SER A 1006 -31.12 -5.45 -18.62
N SER A 1007 -29.93 -4.87 -18.72
CA SER A 1007 -28.69 -5.61 -18.88
C SER A 1007 -28.32 -6.44 -17.64
N GLN A 1008 -28.58 -5.93 -16.43
CA GLN A 1008 -28.37 -6.69 -15.19
C GLN A 1008 -29.38 -7.84 -15.09
N VAL A 1009 -30.65 -7.58 -15.38
CA VAL A 1009 -31.69 -8.63 -15.40
C VAL A 1009 -31.37 -9.71 -16.44
N ALA A 1010 -30.94 -9.31 -17.64
CA ALA A 1010 -30.53 -10.24 -18.69
C ALA A 1010 -29.30 -11.07 -18.30
N ARG A 1011 -28.31 -10.44 -17.63
CA ARG A 1011 -27.11 -11.12 -17.11
C ARG A 1011 -27.46 -12.19 -16.07
N LEU A 1012 -28.45 -11.93 -15.21
CA LEU A 1012 -28.96 -12.89 -14.23
C LEU A 1012 -29.76 -14.01 -14.90
N ARG A 1013 -30.72 -13.68 -15.78
CA ARG A 1013 -31.52 -14.68 -16.51
C ARG A 1013 -30.68 -15.63 -17.35
N ARG A 1014 -29.68 -15.14 -18.08
CA ARG A 1014 -28.76 -16.00 -18.85
C ARG A 1014 -27.96 -16.97 -17.99
N PHE A 1015 -27.66 -16.59 -16.76
CA PHE A 1015 -26.99 -17.48 -15.82
C PHE A 1015 -27.95 -18.53 -15.25
N LEU A 1016 -29.16 -18.12 -14.89
CA LEU A 1016 -30.17 -19.01 -14.32
C LEU A 1016 -30.79 -19.93 -15.37
N ASP A 1017 -30.89 -19.52 -16.63
CA ASP A 1017 -31.56 -20.26 -17.71
C ASP A 1017 -30.96 -19.88 -19.06
N GLY A 1018 -29.77 -20.44 -19.34
CA GLY A 1018 -28.97 -20.09 -20.51
C GLY A 1018 -29.59 -20.48 -21.86
N ASP A 1019 -30.49 -21.47 -21.86
CA ASP A 1019 -31.13 -21.99 -23.07
C ASP A 1019 -32.38 -21.20 -23.48
N ARG A 1020 -32.98 -20.46 -22.53
CA ARG A 1020 -34.20 -19.70 -22.78
C ARG A 1020 -33.90 -18.31 -23.30
N SER A 1021 -34.42 -17.98 -24.48
CA SER A 1021 -34.47 -16.60 -24.97
C SER A 1021 -35.62 -15.83 -24.31
N TRP A 1022 -35.39 -14.54 -24.04
CA TRP A 1022 -36.35 -13.67 -23.35
C TRP A 1022 -36.53 -12.42 -24.21
N ASP A 1023 -37.78 -12.12 -24.57
CA ASP A 1023 -38.14 -10.98 -25.44
C ASP A 1023 -39.01 -9.94 -24.73
N ASP A 1024 -39.17 -10.07 -23.40
CA ASP A 1024 -40.00 -9.21 -22.54
C ASP A 1024 -39.27 -7.97 -22.00
N TYR A 1025 -38.07 -7.66 -22.52
CA TYR A 1025 -37.32 -6.49 -22.12
C TYR A 1025 -37.98 -5.20 -22.65
N PRO A 1026 -37.96 -4.10 -21.88
CA PRO A 1026 -38.49 -2.82 -22.35
C PRO A 1026 -37.67 -2.31 -23.54
N GLU A 1027 -38.34 -2.00 -24.65
CA GLU A 1027 -37.70 -1.42 -25.82
C GLU A 1027 -37.25 0.02 -25.52
N PRO A 1028 -35.98 0.37 -25.76
CA PRO A 1028 -35.51 1.72 -25.50
C PRO A 1028 -36.10 2.69 -26.52
N SER A 1029 -36.92 3.65 -26.05
CA SER A 1029 -37.47 4.70 -26.89
C SER A 1029 -36.43 5.83 -27.05
N PHE A 1030 -35.50 5.67 -28.00
CA PHE A 1030 -34.63 6.79 -28.37
C PHE A 1030 -35.46 7.86 -29.09
N PRO A 1031 -35.20 9.16 -28.86
CA PRO A 1031 -35.79 10.22 -29.67
C PRO A 1031 -35.50 9.91 -31.14
N ASP A 1032 -36.55 9.84 -31.97
CA ASP A 1032 -36.39 9.56 -33.40
C ASP A 1032 -35.50 10.65 -34.02
N TYR A 1033 -34.25 10.30 -34.29
CA TYR A 1033 -33.26 11.24 -34.83
C TYR A 1033 -33.73 11.79 -36.19
N LYS A 1034 -34.60 11.09 -36.91
CA LYS A 1034 -35.19 11.56 -38.16
C LYS A 1034 -35.98 12.86 -37.97
N LYS A 1035 -36.57 13.08 -36.80
CA LYS A 1035 -37.29 14.31 -36.47
C LYS A 1035 -36.35 15.51 -36.28
N TYR A 1036 -35.06 15.27 -35.96
CA TYR A 1036 -34.04 16.31 -35.79
C TYR A 1036 -33.20 16.54 -37.05
N VAL A 1037 -33.09 15.55 -37.93
CA VAL A 1037 -32.35 15.69 -39.21
C VAL A 1037 -33.15 16.51 -40.25
N GLY A 1038 -34.49 16.44 -40.24
CA GLY A 1038 -35.33 17.18 -41.20
C GLY A 1038 -35.48 18.69 -40.94
N ALA A 1039 -34.99 19.21 -39.81
CA ALA A 1039 -35.08 20.64 -39.48
C ALA A 1039 -33.87 21.47 -39.97
N GLY A 1040 -32.87 20.83 -40.61
CA GLY A 1040 -31.64 21.47 -41.07
C GLY A 1040 -31.54 21.74 -42.58
N GLU A 1041 -32.48 21.25 -43.40
CA GLU A 1041 -32.45 21.43 -44.88
C GLU A 1041 -33.28 22.64 -45.37
N GLY A 1042 -33.62 23.57 -44.49
CA GLY A 1042 -34.41 24.77 -44.81
C GLY A 1042 -33.77 26.09 -44.34
N GLY A 1043 -32.46 26.24 -44.43
CA GLY A 1043 -31.71 27.45 -44.07
C GLY A 1043 -30.60 27.78 -45.03
#